data_AF-A0A6C0LG22-F1
#
_entry.id   AF-A0A6C0LG22-F1
#
_cell.length_a   1.000
_cell.length_b   1.000
_cell.length_c   1.000
_cell.angle_alpha   90.00
_cell.angle_beta   90.00
_cell.angle_gamma   90.00
#
_symmetry.space_group_name_H-M   'P 1'
#
loop_
_entity.id
_entity.type
_entity.pdbx_description
1 polymer ?
#
loop_
_entity_poly.entity_id
_entity_poly.type
_entity_poly.pdbx_seq_one_letter_code
_entity_poly.pdbx_strand_id
1 'polypeptide(L)'
;MEKIPKGSPEYFLIEKEYKSLVTNITREKDFKPFIGGLPVTLERKDIFTILSKDLSGNYRYSATQKVDGTRLLLFANFEKDTGLRNITFIDRNNDFYSLKNRNREPLPDFKGPKVLIDGELVTFNNDNQVTNPTDKYYNIKMFSFMAFDILYGPISIDYSGPPQDKRLNIGSEGSLAGPIGGKMWPYQKRYDILYQLIVPNELNDFRPILSLAFKNTGWFVPEIKPIFFINALRTTKKLYESGNSKAFFQENLIKFRETFYKLINEKIRTKQNEHAELLNVSLDGLVFTPFDTEYIVGGAWKKFLNIQYKWKPEEEQSVDFAIFKEGQRYVLKIRKGKNLTTFTIRKNQSYVPVEVTKEASTELSRSKTRDGTIGEFVYNTSKQQFELLRIRRDKDSPNSLSTAINVMNAIKNPVDLEIIKKFFIINKLNEQGLKQLLRYMTKSQMLRCMVNNNKLDIFNSDIKKQLSEEIKKFKTNNAYEFEIRFGIIEPQKFQANIPFNLYKQIIDIISLLYKNIKVEYSVFYDLYSRNIRTRYLYLEDLRSTIKLASIEKLTIENVNIDLKYLYNLDLRFALSNEKQTTEIVTKQNADLVLEKKRHSFNFGNIFTLDITEIIKINKVDGKETREAPKYQVELEVKNRSLSEEELIDKITNQLVIIMGLINS
;
A
#
# COMPACT_ATOMS: atom_id res chain seq x y z
N MET A 1 1.54 -1.06 30.92
CA MET A 1 2.66 -1.09 29.95
C MET A 1 3.75 -0.16 30.44
N GLU A 2 4.99 -0.63 30.57
CA GLU A 2 6.12 0.16 31.08
C GLU A 2 7.18 0.33 30.00
N LYS A 3 7.65 1.57 29.80
CA LYS A 3 8.72 1.88 28.85
C LYS A 3 10.05 1.37 29.39
N ILE A 4 10.79 0.63 28.58
CA ILE A 4 12.14 0.17 28.91
C ILE A 4 13.08 1.39 28.84
N PRO A 5 13.83 1.73 29.90
CA PRO A 5 14.67 2.92 29.93
C PRO A 5 15.76 2.89 28.86
N LYS A 6 15.88 3.98 28.10
CA LYS A 6 16.98 4.17 27.13
C LYS A 6 18.32 4.14 27.86
N GLY A 7 19.23 3.31 27.39
CA GLY A 7 20.56 3.14 27.98
C GLY A 7 20.66 2.05 29.06
N SER A 8 19.57 1.35 29.39
CA SER A 8 19.67 0.13 30.21
C SER A 8 20.34 -1.02 29.43
N PRO A 9 21.00 -1.98 30.11
CA PRO A 9 21.58 -3.15 29.44
C PRO A 9 20.56 -3.92 28.59
N GLU A 10 19.34 -4.08 29.11
CA GLU A 10 18.23 -4.72 28.39
C GLU A 10 17.87 -3.94 27.12
N TYR A 11 17.76 -2.62 27.21
CA TYR A 11 17.47 -1.77 26.04
C TYR A 11 18.51 -1.96 24.92
N PHE A 12 19.80 -2.00 25.26
CA PHE A 12 20.86 -2.16 24.25
C PHE A 12 20.79 -3.51 23.54
N LEU A 13 20.48 -4.59 24.26
CA LEU A 13 20.31 -5.92 23.66
C LEU A 13 19.12 -5.96 22.71
N ILE A 14 17.97 -5.43 23.14
CA ILE A 14 16.76 -5.34 22.31
C ILE A 14 17.02 -4.48 21.08
N GLU A 15 17.63 -3.31 21.26
CA GLU A 15 17.91 -2.37 20.17
C GLU A 15 18.84 -2.97 19.13
N LYS A 16 19.91 -3.66 19.56
CA LYS A 16 20.87 -4.31 18.66
C LYS A 16 20.18 -5.38 17.79
N GLU A 17 19.39 -6.25 18.42
CA GLU A 17 18.64 -7.29 17.69
C GLU A 17 17.59 -6.69 16.75
N TYR A 18 16.85 -5.68 17.23
CA TYR A 18 15.83 -5.01 16.42
C TYR A 18 16.46 -4.32 15.21
N LYS A 19 17.58 -3.60 15.38
CA LYS A 19 18.31 -2.99 14.25
C LYS A 19 18.80 -4.02 13.25
N SER A 20 19.37 -5.13 13.73
CA SER A 20 19.81 -6.25 12.86
C SER A 20 18.64 -6.82 12.05
N LEU A 21 17.50 -7.06 12.70
CA LEU A 21 16.28 -7.55 12.06
C LEU A 21 15.73 -6.53 11.06
N VAL A 22 15.67 -5.25 11.42
CA VAL A 22 15.23 -4.17 10.52
C VAL A 22 16.13 -4.11 9.29
N THR A 23 17.46 -4.17 9.44
CA THR A 23 18.39 -4.22 8.31
C THR A 23 18.19 -5.45 7.44
N ASN A 24 17.86 -6.61 8.02
CA ASN A 24 17.53 -7.81 7.24
C ASN A 24 16.24 -7.64 6.43
N ILE A 25 15.23 -6.98 7.01
CA ILE A 25 13.97 -6.67 6.33
C ILE A 25 14.19 -5.62 5.24
N THR A 26 14.79 -4.48 5.55
CA THR A 26 14.85 -3.30 4.65
C THR A 26 16.02 -3.34 3.69
N ARG A 27 17.08 -4.08 4.01
CA ARG A 27 18.41 -4.00 3.36
C ARG A 27 19.10 -2.64 3.54
N GLU A 28 18.64 -1.85 4.50
CA GLU A 28 19.21 -0.55 4.85
C GLU A 28 19.81 -0.61 6.27
N LYS A 29 21.10 -0.28 6.41
CA LYS A 29 21.81 -0.33 7.70
C LYS A 29 21.29 0.71 8.70
N ASP A 30 20.88 1.88 8.21
CA ASP A 30 20.48 3.02 9.05
C ASP A 30 18.98 3.37 8.87
N PHE A 31 18.13 2.36 8.73
CA PHE A 31 16.69 2.58 8.63
C PHE A 31 16.12 3.10 9.96
N LYS A 32 15.78 4.38 10.00
CA LYS A 32 15.22 5.07 11.17
C LYS A 32 13.69 5.04 11.30
N PRO A 33 12.90 5.06 10.21
CA PRO A 33 11.44 5.10 10.33
C PRO A 33 10.89 3.89 11.08
N PHE A 34 9.68 4.02 11.61
CA PHE A 34 8.92 2.86 12.07
C PHE A 34 8.59 1.96 10.87
N ILE A 35 8.89 0.67 10.99
CA ILE A 35 8.74 -0.31 9.89
C ILE A 35 7.28 -0.68 9.62
N GLY A 36 6.39 -0.51 10.58
CA GLY A 36 4.97 -0.83 10.41
C GLY A 36 4.32 0.15 9.44
N GLY A 37 3.74 -0.34 8.34
CA GLY A 37 3.23 0.53 7.30
C GLY A 37 1.85 1.11 7.61
N LEU A 38 1.54 2.25 7.00
CA LEU A 38 0.41 3.09 7.38
C LEU A 38 -0.71 3.05 6.33
N PRO A 39 -1.95 2.68 6.70
CA PRO A 39 -3.06 2.68 5.77
C PRO A 39 -3.47 4.11 5.37
N VAL A 40 -4.03 4.23 4.17
CA VAL A 40 -4.58 5.49 3.64
C VAL A 40 -6.07 5.59 3.88
N THR A 41 -6.60 6.80 4.04
CA THR A 41 -8.06 6.98 4.20
C THR A 41 -8.79 6.54 2.93
N LEU A 42 -9.85 5.76 3.09
CA LEU A 42 -10.72 5.33 1.99
C LEU A 42 -11.57 6.50 1.50
N GLU A 43 -11.48 6.83 0.21
CA GLU A 43 -12.34 7.82 -0.45
C GLU A 43 -13.30 7.14 -1.44
N ARG A 44 -14.34 7.86 -1.89
CA ARG A 44 -15.34 7.30 -2.81
C ARG A 44 -14.72 6.72 -4.09
N LYS A 45 -13.71 7.40 -4.63
CA LYS A 45 -13.00 7.00 -5.86
C LYS A 45 -12.30 5.64 -5.76
N ASP A 46 -11.99 5.20 -4.55
CA ASP A 46 -11.19 4.01 -4.25
C ASP A 46 -12.05 2.74 -4.14
N ILE A 47 -13.38 2.86 -4.06
CA ILE A 47 -14.29 1.71 -3.96
C ILE A 47 -14.09 0.72 -5.11
N PHE A 48 -13.84 1.22 -6.32
CA PHE A 48 -13.53 0.38 -7.48
C PHE A 48 -12.23 -0.40 -7.33
N THR A 49 -11.23 0.19 -6.66
CA THR A 49 -9.96 -0.49 -6.38
C THR A 49 -10.15 -1.61 -5.35
N ILE A 50 -10.96 -1.40 -4.30
CA ILE A 50 -11.32 -2.48 -3.35
C ILE A 50 -12.04 -3.63 -4.05
N LEU A 51 -12.87 -3.31 -5.04
CA LEU A 51 -13.63 -4.28 -5.84
C LEU A 51 -12.83 -4.83 -7.02
N SER A 52 -11.54 -4.51 -7.13
CA SER A 52 -10.67 -5.07 -8.17
C SER A 52 -10.55 -6.58 -8.04
N LYS A 53 -10.42 -7.23 -9.19
CA LYS A 53 -10.27 -8.67 -9.32
C LYS A 53 -8.88 -9.01 -9.84
N ASP A 54 -8.39 -10.18 -9.46
CA ASP A 54 -7.22 -10.79 -10.06
C ASP A 54 -7.55 -11.34 -11.47
N LEU A 55 -6.54 -11.88 -12.15
CA LEU A 55 -6.71 -12.48 -13.48
C LEU A 55 -7.62 -13.73 -13.48
N SER A 56 -7.84 -14.33 -12.31
CA SER A 56 -8.74 -15.48 -12.13
C SER A 56 -10.18 -15.04 -11.83
N GLY A 57 -10.44 -13.73 -11.73
CA GLY A 57 -11.75 -13.17 -11.42
C GLY A 57 -12.11 -13.12 -9.93
N ASN A 58 -11.15 -13.42 -9.04
CA ASN A 58 -11.34 -13.32 -7.58
C ASN A 58 -11.09 -11.88 -7.12
N TYR A 59 -11.90 -11.37 -6.20
CA TYR A 59 -11.62 -10.07 -5.58
C TYR A 59 -10.27 -10.12 -4.86
N ARG A 60 -9.52 -9.02 -4.89
CA ARG A 60 -8.15 -8.95 -4.34
C ARG A 60 -8.06 -8.46 -2.91
N TYR A 61 -9.14 -7.83 -2.42
CA TYR A 61 -9.16 -7.25 -1.09
C TYR A 61 -9.84 -8.17 -0.07
N SER A 62 -9.45 -7.93 1.17
CA SER A 62 -10.15 -8.39 2.35
C SER A 62 -10.39 -7.21 3.28
N ALA A 63 -11.31 -7.37 4.23
CA ALA A 63 -11.61 -6.40 5.26
C ALA A 63 -11.38 -7.01 6.64
N THR A 64 -10.84 -6.22 7.55
CA THR A 64 -10.69 -6.54 8.97
C THR A 64 -11.24 -5.39 9.81
N GLN A 65 -11.70 -5.69 11.02
CA GLN A 65 -12.19 -4.67 11.94
C GLN A 65 -11.02 -3.84 12.48
N LYS A 66 -11.21 -2.51 12.47
CA LYS A 66 -10.32 -1.60 13.14
C LYS A 66 -10.77 -1.48 14.60
N VAL A 67 -9.93 -1.90 15.54
CA VAL A 67 -10.25 -1.84 16.97
C VAL A 67 -9.66 -0.56 17.56
N ASP A 68 -10.32 -0.02 18.57
CA ASP A 68 -9.78 1.11 19.33
C ASP A 68 -8.72 0.61 20.31
N GLY A 69 -7.51 0.40 19.79
CA GLY A 69 -6.35 -0.07 20.53
C GLY A 69 -5.07 0.70 20.20
N THR A 70 -4.02 0.43 20.96
CA THR A 70 -2.69 1.01 20.71
C THR A 70 -1.93 0.11 19.75
N ARG A 71 -1.63 0.60 18.54
CA ARG A 71 -0.85 -0.16 17.56
C ARG A 71 0.60 -0.33 18.05
N LEU A 72 1.04 -1.58 18.15
CA LEU A 72 2.38 -1.97 18.59
C LEU A 72 2.87 -3.15 17.75
N LEU A 73 4.19 -3.29 17.60
CA LEU A 73 4.78 -4.55 17.16
C LEU A 73 5.08 -5.42 18.39
N LEU A 74 4.76 -6.71 18.33
CA LEU A 74 5.24 -7.70 19.30
C LEU A 74 6.52 -8.32 18.76
N PHE A 75 7.59 -8.24 19.53
CA PHE A 75 8.92 -8.74 19.17
C PHE A 75 9.37 -9.79 20.18
N ALA A 76 9.48 -11.05 19.73
CA ALA A 76 10.22 -12.08 20.46
C ALA A 76 11.70 -11.96 20.08
N ASN A 77 12.50 -11.45 21.00
CA ASN A 77 13.81 -10.87 20.71
C ASN A 77 14.97 -11.89 20.83
N PHE A 78 16.10 -11.48 21.43
CA PHE A 78 17.26 -12.34 21.64
C PHE A 78 16.91 -13.55 22.50
N GLU A 79 17.65 -14.62 22.28
CA GLU A 79 17.61 -15.82 23.10
C GLU A 79 18.53 -15.60 24.31
N LYS A 80 18.01 -15.81 25.50
CA LYS A 80 18.79 -15.83 26.74
C LYS A 80 19.56 -17.15 26.82
N ASP A 81 20.53 -17.23 27.73
CA ASP A 81 21.29 -18.47 28.00
C ASP A 81 20.39 -19.68 28.35
N THR A 82 19.16 -19.42 28.80
CA THR A 82 18.14 -20.44 29.08
C THR A 82 17.47 -21.04 27.83
N GLY A 83 17.79 -20.53 26.63
CA GLY A 83 17.11 -20.89 25.38
C GLY A 83 15.72 -20.24 25.20
N LEU A 84 15.37 -19.27 26.06
CA LEU A 84 14.08 -18.57 26.03
C LEU A 84 14.26 -17.14 25.53
N ARG A 85 13.28 -16.62 24.80
CA ARG A 85 13.28 -15.26 24.24
C ARG A 85 12.44 -14.31 25.08
N ASN A 86 12.89 -13.06 25.25
CA ASN A 86 12.07 -12.04 25.90
C ASN A 86 11.02 -11.48 24.90
N ILE A 87 9.82 -11.17 25.41
CA ILE A 87 8.75 -10.53 24.64
C ILE A 87 8.73 -9.03 24.93
N THR A 88 8.97 -8.23 23.88
CA THR A 88 8.95 -6.76 23.95
C THR A 88 7.92 -6.20 22.97
N PHE A 89 7.34 -5.05 23.31
CA PHE A 89 6.45 -4.30 22.44
C PHE A 89 7.12 -3.04 21.92
N ILE A 90 6.88 -2.71 20.66
CA ILE A 90 7.51 -1.58 19.97
C ILE A 90 6.42 -0.63 19.47
N ASP A 91 6.49 0.64 19.87
CA ASP A 91 5.53 1.66 19.41
C ASP A 91 5.97 2.33 18.08
N ARG A 92 5.15 3.27 17.61
CA ARG A 92 5.42 4.02 16.37
C ARG A 92 6.62 4.97 16.46
N ASN A 93 7.12 5.23 17.67
CA ASN A 93 8.33 6.03 17.89
C ASN A 93 9.59 5.15 18.00
N ASN A 94 9.46 3.83 17.76
CA ASN A 94 10.49 2.83 18.00
C ASN A 94 10.97 2.79 19.46
N ASP A 95 10.10 3.15 20.41
CA ASP A 95 10.35 2.95 21.82
C ASP A 95 9.93 1.53 22.25
N PHE A 96 10.70 0.93 23.18
CA PHE A 96 10.50 -0.43 23.65
C PHE A 96 9.73 -0.47 24.97
N TYR A 97 8.81 -1.43 25.10
CA TYR A 97 7.92 -1.57 26.24
C TYR A 97 7.81 -3.02 26.71
N SER A 98 7.67 -3.20 28.01
CA SER A 98 7.26 -4.46 28.63
C SER A 98 5.81 -4.38 29.14
N LEU A 99 5.12 -5.51 29.13
CA LEU A 99 3.82 -5.65 29.78
C LEU A 99 3.99 -6.33 31.12
N LYS A 100 3.27 -5.80 32.11
CA LYS A 100 3.24 -6.31 33.47
C LYS A 100 1.80 -6.33 33.97
N ASN A 101 1.46 -7.31 34.80
CA ASN A 101 0.16 -7.36 35.45
C ASN A 101 0.07 -6.41 36.65
N ARG A 102 -1.07 -6.44 37.35
CA ARG A 102 -1.32 -5.66 38.57
C ARG A 102 -0.31 -5.92 39.71
N ASN A 103 0.32 -7.10 39.75
CA ASN A 103 1.35 -7.47 40.72
C ASN A 103 2.77 -7.08 40.24
N ARG A 104 2.87 -6.41 39.08
CA ARG A 104 4.13 -6.07 38.39
C ARG A 104 4.93 -7.27 37.88
N GLU A 105 4.28 -8.43 37.75
CA GLU A 105 4.89 -9.60 37.13
C GLU A 105 4.95 -9.39 35.61
N PRO A 106 6.11 -9.59 34.97
CA PRO A 106 6.25 -9.48 33.52
C PRO A 106 5.58 -10.66 32.80
N LEU A 107 5.45 -10.53 31.48
CA LEU A 107 5.13 -11.69 30.63
C LEU A 107 6.20 -12.77 30.76
N PRO A 108 5.82 -14.07 30.64
CA PRO A 108 6.79 -15.15 30.58
C PRO A 108 7.66 -15.04 29.33
N ASP A 109 8.87 -15.59 29.41
CA ASP A 109 9.73 -15.74 28.24
C ASP A 109 9.16 -16.78 27.26
N PHE A 110 9.47 -16.59 25.98
CA PHE A 110 8.96 -17.36 24.86
C PHE A 110 9.94 -18.44 24.42
N LYS A 111 9.51 -19.70 24.43
CA LYS A 111 10.23 -20.82 23.82
C LYS A 111 9.75 -21.03 22.38
N GLY A 112 10.43 -20.40 21.42
CA GLY A 112 10.06 -20.51 20.01
C GLY A 112 10.92 -19.63 19.09
N PRO A 113 10.51 -19.49 17.82
CA PRO A 113 11.28 -18.76 16.82
C PRO A 113 11.29 -17.26 17.11
N LYS A 114 12.29 -16.54 16.63
CA LYS A 114 12.26 -15.08 16.58
C LYS A 114 11.08 -14.64 15.72
N VAL A 115 10.21 -13.79 16.26
CA VAL A 115 9.04 -13.27 15.55
C VAL A 115 8.90 -11.77 15.73
N LEU A 116 8.42 -11.10 14.69
CA LEU A 116 8.02 -9.70 14.72
C LEU A 116 6.62 -9.59 14.10
N ILE A 117 5.64 -9.32 14.94
CA ILE A 117 4.21 -9.35 14.61
C ILE A 117 3.62 -7.95 14.72
N ASP A 118 2.83 -7.52 13.74
CA ASP A 118 2.10 -6.25 13.74
C ASP A 118 0.67 -6.46 14.27
N GLY A 119 0.27 -5.63 15.21
CA GLY A 119 -0.99 -5.78 15.92
C GLY A 119 -1.46 -4.52 16.64
N GLU A 120 -2.63 -4.62 17.25
CA GLU A 120 -3.19 -3.60 18.14
C GLU A 120 -3.36 -4.19 19.55
N LEU A 121 -2.77 -3.52 20.54
CA LEU A 121 -2.94 -3.84 21.95
C LEU A 121 -4.18 -3.14 22.51
N VAL A 122 -5.19 -3.92 22.87
CA VAL A 122 -6.37 -3.48 23.61
C VAL A 122 -6.13 -3.75 25.09
N THR A 123 -6.34 -2.73 25.92
CA THR A 123 -6.12 -2.83 27.37
C THR A 123 -7.45 -2.65 28.09
N PHE A 124 -7.75 -3.54 29.05
CA PHE A 124 -8.98 -3.51 29.82
C PHE A 124 -8.70 -3.13 31.27
N ASN A 125 -9.52 -2.25 31.80
CA ASN A 125 -9.49 -1.89 33.22
C ASN A 125 -10.30 -2.88 34.08
N ASN A 126 -10.32 -2.66 35.41
CA ASN A 126 -11.07 -3.48 36.35
C ASN A 126 -12.61 -3.43 36.13
N ASP A 127 -13.11 -2.37 35.48
CA ASP A 127 -14.52 -2.21 35.11
C ASP A 127 -14.85 -2.83 33.74
N ASN A 128 -13.94 -3.64 33.18
CA ASN A 128 -14.07 -4.27 31.87
C ASN A 128 -14.17 -3.29 30.68
N GLN A 129 -13.73 -2.04 30.87
CA GLN A 129 -13.72 -1.01 29.84
C GLN A 129 -12.34 -0.88 29.19
N VAL A 130 -12.32 -0.51 27.92
CA VAL A 130 -11.08 -0.21 27.20
C VAL A 130 -10.43 1.04 27.81
N THR A 131 -9.16 0.94 28.18
CA THR A 131 -8.34 2.03 28.75
C THR A 131 -7.01 2.16 28.02
N ASN A 132 -6.24 3.20 28.34
CA ASN A 132 -4.90 3.39 27.82
C ASN A 132 -3.93 2.33 28.40
N PRO A 133 -3.05 1.71 27.60
CA PRO A 133 -2.05 0.77 28.10
C PRO A 133 -1.08 1.34 29.14
N THR A 134 -0.92 2.67 29.22
CA THR A 134 -0.07 3.37 30.21
C THR A 134 -0.84 3.87 31.43
N ASP A 135 -2.13 3.54 31.55
CA ASP A 135 -2.89 3.80 32.77
C ASP A 135 -2.24 3.08 33.98
N LYS A 136 -2.63 3.50 35.18
CA LYS A 136 -2.02 3.02 36.43
C LYS A 136 -2.15 1.50 36.51
N TYR A 137 -1.03 0.82 36.75
CA TYR A 137 -0.91 -0.64 36.67
C TYR A 137 -1.96 -1.40 37.50
N TYR A 138 -2.36 -0.87 38.66
CA TYR A 138 -3.38 -1.48 39.53
C TYR A 138 -4.81 -1.39 38.96
N ASN A 139 -5.04 -0.51 37.98
CA ASN A 139 -6.30 -0.40 37.26
C ASN A 139 -6.38 -1.38 36.08
N ILE A 140 -5.25 -1.96 35.66
CA ILE A 140 -5.20 -2.84 34.50
C ILE A 140 -5.58 -4.27 34.89
N LYS A 141 -6.62 -4.78 34.25
CA LYS A 141 -7.10 -6.16 34.43
C LYS A 141 -6.46 -7.12 33.43
N MET A 142 -6.49 -6.76 32.13
CA MET A 142 -6.08 -7.66 31.05
C MET A 142 -5.58 -6.88 29.83
N PHE A 143 -4.71 -7.53 29.06
CA PHE A 143 -4.30 -7.10 27.72
C PHE A 143 -4.72 -8.13 26.67
N SER A 144 -5.23 -7.65 25.54
CA SER A 144 -5.45 -8.44 24.32
C SER A 144 -4.59 -7.85 23.20
N PHE A 145 -3.68 -8.64 22.64
CA PHE A 145 -2.89 -8.23 21.49
C PHE A 145 -3.48 -8.81 20.21
N MET A 146 -4.25 -8.00 19.48
CA MET A 146 -4.95 -8.40 18.27
C MET A 146 -4.03 -8.24 17.05
N ALA A 147 -3.33 -9.32 16.71
CA ALA A 147 -2.41 -9.39 15.59
C ALA A 147 -3.14 -9.41 14.24
N PHE A 148 -2.55 -8.77 13.22
CA PHE A 148 -3.11 -8.72 11.87
C PHE A 148 -2.08 -8.93 10.76
N ASP A 149 -0.78 -8.90 11.04
CA ASP A 149 0.27 -9.26 10.08
C ASP A 149 1.55 -9.72 10.80
N ILE A 150 2.49 -10.32 10.07
CA ILE A 150 3.80 -10.78 10.57
C ILE A 150 4.90 -10.36 9.59
N LEU A 151 5.94 -9.70 10.10
CA LEU A 151 7.01 -9.11 9.29
C LEU A 151 8.26 -10.00 9.27
N TYR A 152 8.48 -10.76 10.34
CA TYR A 152 9.58 -11.69 10.50
C TYR A 152 9.12 -12.89 11.32
N GLY A 153 9.51 -14.10 10.93
CA GLY A 153 9.07 -15.30 11.63
C GLY A 153 9.49 -16.58 10.92
N PRO A 154 8.93 -17.73 11.34
CA PRO A 154 9.20 -19.01 10.70
C PRO A 154 8.58 -19.05 9.30
N ILE A 155 9.30 -19.61 8.32
CA ILE A 155 8.80 -19.82 6.96
C ILE A 155 7.80 -20.98 6.85
N SER A 156 7.70 -21.83 7.87
CA SER A 156 6.70 -22.90 7.92
C SER A 156 6.49 -23.36 9.35
N ILE A 157 5.28 -23.84 9.62
CA ILE A 157 4.91 -24.49 10.88
C ILE A 157 4.09 -25.71 10.48
N ASP A 158 4.55 -26.88 10.87
CA ASP A 158 3.89 -28.15 10.57
C ASP A 158 3.94 -29.08 11.78
N TYR A 159 2.92 -29.92 11.90
CA TYR A 159 2.83 -30.97 12.91
C TYR A 159 2.74 -32.31 12.20
N SER A 160 3.89 -32.98 12.07
CA SER A 160 3.99 -34.24 11.34
C SER A 160 4.36 -35.40 12.25
N GLY A 161 4.00 -36.61 11.84
CA GLY A 161 4.11 -37.82 12.64
C GLY A 161 2.80 -38.59 12.70
N PRO A 162 2.79 -39.78 13.33
CA PRO A 162 1.56 -40.55 13.52
C PRO A 162 0.56 -39.77 14.39
N PRO A 163 -0.77 -40.01 14.27
CA PRO A 163 -1.79 -39.25 14.99
C PRO A 163 -1.57 -39.13 16.51
N GLN A 164 -0.98 -40.15 17.12
CA GLN A 164 -0.64 -40.20 18.54
C GLN A 164 0.73 -39.59 18.93
N ASP A 165 1.61 -39.26 17.96
CA ASP A 165 2.93 -38.64 18.19
C ASP A 165 3.24 -37.58 17.12
N LYS A 166 2.33 -36.63 16.91
CA LYS A 166 2.60 -35.48 16.04
C LYS A 166 3.66 -34.58 16.68
N ARG A 167 4.74 -34.33 15.96
CA ARG A 167 5.85 -33.46 16.38
C ARG A 167 5.80 -32.14 15.64
N LEU A 168 6.10 -31.07 16.38
CA LEU A 168 6.20 -29.73 15.85
C LEU A 168 7.51 -29.59 15.04
N ASN A 169 7.38 -29.24 13.76
CA ASN A 169 8.45 -28.85 12.88
C ASN A 169 8.32 -27.37 12.53
N ILE A 170 9.33 -26.58 12.89
CA ILE A 170 9.39 -25.16 12.59
C ILE A 170 10.44 -24.97 11.50
N GLY A 171 10.05 -24.33 10.40
CA GLY A 171 10.99 -23.93 9.34
C GLY A 171 12.00 -22.89 9.82
N SER A 172 12.96 -22.56 8.96
CA SER A 172 13.93 -21.50 9.27
C SER A 172 13.25 -20.14 9.49
N GLU A 173 13.92 -19.27 10.23
CA GLU A 173 13.47 -17.90 10.45
C GLU A 173 13.84 -17.02 9.24
N GLY A 174 12.92 -16.17 8.81
CA GLY A 174 13.10 -15.35 7.63
C GLY A 174 12.31 -14.05 7.65
N SER A 175 12.76 -13.11 6.81
CA SER A 175 12.00 -11.90 6.53
C SER A 175 10.78 -12.24 5.68
N LEU A 176 9.60 -11.90 6.19
CA LEU A 176 8.32 -12.03 5.49
C LEU A 176 7.90 -10.69 4.85
N ALA A 177 8.66 -9.63 5.11
CA ALA A 177 8.51 -8.29 4.54
C ALA A 177 9.77 -7.86 3.77
N GLY A 178 9.71 -6.65 3.17
CA GLY A 178 10.85 -6.05 2.48
C GLY A 178 11.08 -6.56 1.06
N PRO A 179 12.15 -6.13 0.36
CA PRO A 179 12.30 -6.32 -1.09
C PRO A 179 12.47 -7.79 -1.51
N ILE A 180 12.93 -8.66 -0.62
CA ILE A 180 13.09 -10.10 -0.88
C ILE A 180 11.92 -10.89 -0.28
N GLY A 181 11.65 -10.70 1.03
CA GLY A 181 10.57 -11.40 1.73
C GLY A 181 9.20 -11.07 1.15
N GLY A 182 8.95 -9.78 0.87
CA GLY A 182 7.69 -9.30 0.34
C GLY A 182 7.22 -10.01 -0.92
N LYS A 183 8.13 -10.25 -1.87
CA LYS A 183 7.82 -10.96 -3.13
C LYS A 183 7.41 -12.42 -2.93
N MET A 184 7.92 -13.07 -1.89
CA MET A 184 7.67 -14.50 -1.62
C MET A 184 6.44 -14.72 -0.72
N TRP A 185 6.10 -13.71 0.07
CA TRP A 185 5.14 -13.79 1.15
C TRP A 185 3.99 -12.81 0.93
N PRO A 186 2.98 -13.13 0.08
CA PRO A 186 1.75 -12.36 0.01
C PRO A 186 1.03 -12.38 1.37
N TYR A 187 0.18 -11.39 1.63
CA TYR A 187 -0.52 -11.21 2.90
C TYR A 187 -1.25 -12.47 3.37
N GLN A 188 -1.90 -13.20 2.46
CA GLN A 188 -2.56 -14.47 2.80
C GLN A 188 -1.60 -15.47 3.47
N LYS A 189 -0.42 -15.71 2.89
CA LYS A 189 0.55 -16.65 3.47
C LYS A 189 1.08 -16.18 4.82
N ARG A 190 1.29 -14.86 4.98
CA ARG A 190 1.72 -14.28 6.27
C ARG A 190 0.63 -14.48 7.33
N TYR A 191 -0.62 -14.27 6.96
CA TYR A 191 -1.76 -14.52 7.83
C TYR A 191 -1.89 -15.99 8.21
N ASP A 192 -1.68 -16.92 7.28
CA ASP A 192 -1.74 -18.36 7.57
C ASP A 192 -0.68 -18.76 8.62
N ILE A 193 0.56 -18.27 8.49
CA ILE A 193 1.61 -18.47 9.51
C ILE A 193 1.18 -17.88 10.86
N LEU A 194 0.67 -16.65 10.85
CA LEU A 194 0.18 -15.99 12.06
C LEU A 194 -0.96 -16.76 12.73
N TYR A 195 -1.88 -17.31 11.93
CA TYR A 195 -2.98 -18.14 12.39
C TYR A 195 -2.48 -19.43 13.04
N GLN A 196 -1.50 -20.11 12.42
CA GLN A 196 -0.85 -21.29 13.00
C GLN A 196 -0.11 -20.99 14.33
N LEU A 197 0.46 -19.79 14.48
CA LEU A 197 1.14 -19.37 15.70
C LEU A 197 0.17 -19.11 16.86
N ILE A 198 -1.05 -18.63 16.60
CA ILE A 198 -1.96 -18.08 17.61
C ILE A 198 -3.19 -18.96 17.85
N VAL A 199 -3.84 -19.46 16.81
CA VAL A 199 -5.17 -20.05 16.91
C VAL A 199 -5.10 -21.57 17.06
N PRO A 200 -5.68 -22.17 18.13
CA PRO A 200 -5.79 -23.62 18.22
C PRO A 200 -6.66 -24.17 17.09
N ASN A 201 -6.11 -25.03 16.25
CA ASN A 201 -6.81 -25.65 15.13
C ASN A 201 -6.22 -27.02 14.78
N GLU A 202 -6.86 -27.76 13.88
CA GLU A 202 -6.43 -29.13 13.53
C GLU A 202 -5.03 -29.18 12.89
N LEU A 203 -4.63 -28.15 12.14
CA LEU A 203 -3.35 -28.11 11.44
C LEU A 203 -2.16 -27.94 12.40
N ASN A 204 -2.35 -27.25 13.52
CA ASN A 204 -1.35 -27.17 14.59
C ASN A 204 -1.61 -28.14 15.74
N ASP A 205 -2.46 -29.15 15.53
CA ASP A 205 -2.83 -30.13 16.54
C ASP A 205 -3.31 -29.48 17.86
N PHE A 206 -4.03 -28.35 17.73
CA PHE A 206 -4.48 -27.49 18.81
C PHE A 206 -3.37 -27.01 19.76
N ARG A 207 -2.12 -26.95 19.28
CA ARG A 207 -0.92 -26.58 20.06
C ARG A 207 -0.20 -25.34 19.49
N PRO A 208 -0.87 -24.20 19.20
CA PRO A 208 -0.24 -22.98 18.71
C PRO A 208 0.87 -22.47 19.63
N ILE A 209 2.08 -22.30 19.09
CA ILE A 209 3.30 -22.04 19.87
C ILE A 209 3.20 -20.73 20.67
N LEU A 210 2.69 -19.65 20.07
CA LEU A 210 2.62 -18.34 20.71
C LEU A 210 1.57 -18.34 21.83
N SER A 211 0.38 -18.92 21.61
CA SER A 211 -0.65 -19.01 22.64
C SER A 211 -0.26 -19.96 23.78
N LEU A 212 0.45 -21.06 23.48
CA LEU A 212 0.99 -21.98 24.50
C LEU A 212 1.99 -21.31 25.42
N ALA A 213 2.79 -20.36 24.93
CA ALA A 213 3.73 -19.61 25.77
C ALA A 213 3.06 -18.82 26.90
N PHE A 214 1.79 -18.47 26.71
CA PHE A 214 0.98 -17.72 27.68
C PHE A 214 -0.13 -18.58 28.30
N LYS A 215 0.05 -19.91 28.34
CA LYS A 215 -0.98 -20.83 28.86
C LYS A 215 -1.32 -20.58 30.34
N ASN A 216 -0.33 -20.17 31.14
CA ASN A 216 -0.50 -19.86 32.56
C ASN A 216 -0.77 -18.35 32.80
N THR A 217 -1.07 -17.57 31.75
CA THR A 217 -1.15 -16.10 31.81
C THR A 217 -2.59 -15.63 31.57
N GLY A 218 -3.43 -15.64 32.61
CA GLY A 218 -4.84 -15.21 32.51
C GLY A 218 -5.05 -13.75 32.09
N TRP A 219 -4.03 -12.88 32.27
CA TRP A 219 -4.11 -11.43 32.06
C TRP A 219 -3.57 -10.94 30.71
N PHE A 220 -3.06 -11.81 29.84
CA PHE A 220 -2.58 -11.46 28.51
C PHE A 220 -3.02 -12.50 27.48
N VAL A 221 -3.60 -12.08 26.36
CA VAL A 221 -4.04 -12.99 25.29
C VAL A 221 -3.53 -12.48 23.93
N PRO A 222 -2.71 -13.26 23.20
CA PRO A 222 -2.51 -12.99 21.78
C PRO A 222 -3.75 -13.45 21.01
N GLU A 223 -4.37 -12.53 20.27
CA GLU A 223 -5.51 -12.79 19.40
C GLU A 223 -5.09 -12.57 17.94
N ILE A 224 -5.82 -13.16 17.00
CA ILE A 224 -5.71 -12.80 15.57
C ILE A 224 -6.99 -12.09 15.13
N LYS A 225 -6.86 -11.05 14.30
CA LYS A 225 -8.03 -10.41 13.71
C LYS A 225 -8.63 -11.29 12.62
N PRO A 226 -9.95 -11.54 12.61
CA PRO A 226 -10.58 -12.29 11.52
C PRO A 226 -10.53 -11.49 10.22
N ILE A 227 -10.27 -12.20 9.12
CA ILE A 227 -10.27 -11.64 7.75
C ILE A 227 -11.58 -12.00 7.05
N PHE A 228 -12.19 -11.01 6.41
CA PHE A 228 -13.39 -11.20 5.58
C PHE A 228 -13.07 -10.81 4.14
N PHE A 229 -13.11 -11.78 3.22
CA PHE A 229 -12.98 -11.50 1.80
C PHE A 229 -14.17 -10.69 1.28
N ILE A 230 -13.96 -9.87 0.25
CA ILE A 230 -15.02 -9.02 -0.32
C ILE A 230 -16.26 -9.82 -0.73
N ASN A 231 -16.10 -11.06 -1.20
CA ASN A 231 -17.23 -11.95 -1.51
C ASN A 231 -18.18 -12.20 -0.32
N ALA A 232 -17.66 -12.23 0.91
CA ALA A 232 -18.46 -12.43 2.12
C ALA A 232 -19.40 -11.25 2.41
N LEU A 233 -19.17 -10.09 1.77
CA LEU A 233 -20.00 -8.89 1.91
C LEU A 233 -21.30 -8.98 1.09
N ARG A 234 -21.51 -10.07 0.35
CA ARG A 234 -22.79 -10.40 -0.30
C ARG A 234 -23.81 -10.89 0.74
N THR A 235 -24.24 -9.98 1.59
CA THR A 235 -25.15 -10.24 2.72
C THR A 235 -26.30 -9.23 2.74
N THR A 236 -27.42 -9.63 3.34
CA THR A 236 -28.56 -8.74 3.61
C THR A 236 -28.34 -7.87 4.85
N LYS A 237 -27.47 -8.29 5.77
CA LYS A 237 -27.14 -7.53 7.00
C LYS A 237 -26.40 -6.25 6.67
N LYS A 238 -26.72 -5.13 7.32
CA LYS A 238 -25.91 -3.90 7.25
C LYS A 238 -24.44 -4.22 7.55
N LEU A 239 -23.51 -3.73 6.73
CA LEU A 239 -22.11 -4.13 6.82
C LEU A 239 -21.49 -3.67 8.14
N TYR A 240 -21.67 -2.39 8.47
CA TYR A 240 -21.15 -1.75 9.66
C TYR A 240 -22.16 -0.74 10.20
N GLU A 241 -22.29 -0.67 11.51
CA GLU A 241 -23.05 0.38 12.20
C GLU A 241 -22.51 0.57 13.62
N SER A 242 -22.13 1.80 13.95
CA SER A 242 -21.57 2.14 15.26
C SER A 242 -22.56 1.82 16.38
N GLY A 243 -22.09 1.10 17.40
CA GLY A 243 -22.90 0.66 18.54
C GLY A 243 -23.89 -0.49 18.26
N ASN A 244 -24.06 -0.95 17.01
CA ASN A 244 -24.96 -2.07 16.71
C ASN A 244 -24.20 -3.40 16.57
N SER A 245 -24.35 -4.28 17.56
CA SER A 245 -23.72 -5.61 17.58
C SER A 245 -24.23 -6.57 16.51
N LYS A 246 -25.35 -6.27 15.83
CA LYS A 246 -25.95 -7.12 14.78
C LYS A 246 -25.51 -6.76 13.36
N ALA A 247 -24.73 -5.69 13.17
CA ALA A 247 -24.11 -5.42 11.88
C ALA A 247 -23.09 -6.51 11.54
N PHE A 248 -22.88 -6.77 10.25
CA PHE A 248 -22.10 -7.91 9.76
C PHE A 248 -20.72 -7.99 10.40
N PHE A 249 -19.94 -6.91 10.38
CA PHE A 249 -18.58 -6.93 10.93
C PHE A 249 -18.58 -7.07 12.45
N GLN A 250 -19.49 -6.41 13.16
CA GLN A 250 -19.62 -6.45 14.61
C GLN A 250 -19.97 -7.88 15.07
N GLU A 251 -21.02 -8.46 14.50
CA GLU A 251 -21.52 -9.78 14.87
C GLU A 251 -20.49 -10.87 14.59
N ASN A 252 -19.84 -10.83 13.41
CA ASN A 252 -18.83 -11.84 13.07
C ASN A 252 -17.59 -11.74 13.95
N LEU A 253 -17.18 -10.53 14.37
CA LEU A 253 -16.08 -10.39 15.32
C LEU A 253 -16.43 -10.99 16.69
N ILE A 254 -17.65 -10.71 17.19
CA ILE A 254 -18.13 -11.26 18.46
C ILE A 254 -18.09 -12.80 18.40
N LYS A 255 -18.70 -13.40 17.37
CA LYS A 255 -18.74 -14.86 17.20
C LYS A 255 -17.35 -15.49 17.06
N PHE A 256 -16.46 -14.83 16.31
CA PHE A 256 -15.09 -15.29 16.15
C PHE A 256 -14.36 -15.31 17.51
N ARG A 257 -14.48 -14.24 18.29
CA ARG A 257 -13.84 -14.13 19.60
C ARG A 257 -14.45 -15.10 20.62
N GLU A 258 -15.77 -15.27 20.64
CA GLU A 258 -16.42 -16.31 21.47
C GLU A 258 -15.84 -17.71 21.18
N THR A 259 -15.73 -18.06 19.90
CA THR A 259 -15.16 -19.34 19.47
C THR A 259 -13.68 -19.46 19.86
N PHE A 260 -12.89 -18.41 19.62
CA PHE A 260 -11.47 -18.38 19.95
C PHE A 260 -11.22 -18.53 21.45
N TYR A 261 -11.91 -17.74 22.28
CA TYR A 261 -11.75 -17.79 23.74
C TYR A 261 -12.20 -19.14 24.32
N LYS A 262 -13.27 -19.72 23.78
CA LYS A 262 -13.68 -21.09 24.11
C LYS A 262 -12.56 -22.08 23.82
N LEU A 263 -12.00 -22.07 22.61
CA LEU A 263 -10.90 -22.96 22.21
C LEU A 263 -9.65 -22.77 23.08
N ILE A 264 -9.27 -21.52 23.38
CA ILE A 264 -8.11 -21.23 24.24
C ILE A 264 -8.30 -21.81 25.64
N ASN A 265 -9.47 -21.62 26.25
CA ASN A 265 -9.73 -22.12 27.60
C ASN A 265 -9.87 -23.65 27.64
N GLU A 266 -10.45 -24.25 26.60
CA GLU A 266 -10.63 -25.72 26.52
C GLU A 266 -9.34 -26.48 26.17
N LYS A 267 -8.48 -25.91 25.31
CA LYS A 267 -7.31 -26.61 24.75
C LYS A 267 -5.96 -26.18 25.33
N ILE A 268 -5.84 -24.92 25.76
CA ILE A 268 -4.55 -24.32 26.17
C ILE A 268 -4.52 -24.02 27.66
N ARG A 269 -5.55 -23.36 28.19
CA ARG A 269 -5.62 -22.86 29.56
C ARG A 269 -6.58 -23.70 30.39
N THR A 270 -6.32 -24.99 30.50
CA THR A 270 -7.27 -25.95 31.08
C THR A 270 -7.51 -25.79 32.59
N LYS A 271 -6.71 -24.98 33.29
CA LYS A 271 -6.93 -24.68 34.70
C LYS A 271 -7.81 -23.44 34.84
N GLN A 272 -8.86 -23.55 35.65
CA GLN A 272 -9.89 -22.51 35.79
C GLN A 272 -9.33 -21.13 36.19
N ASN A 273 -8.30 -21.08 37.04
CA ASN A 273 -7.65 -19.83 37.46
C ASN A 273 -6.77 -19.18 36.38
N GLU A 274 -6.51 -19.88 35.28
CA GLU A 274 -5.71 -19.41 34.13
C GLU A 274 -6.61 -19.00 32.94
N HIS A 275 -7.93 -19.23 33.02
CA HIS A 275 -8.87 -18.92 31.94
C HIS A 275 -8.76 -17.46 31.48
N ALA A 276 -8.76 -17.28 30.17
CA ALA A 276 -8.89 -15.99 29.52
C ALA A 276 -10.35 -15.50 29.61
N GLU A 277 -10.55 -14.25 30.01
CA GLU A 277 -11.88 -13.63 30.05
C GLU A 277 -12.20 -12.93 28.73
N LEU A 278 -13.36 -13.22 28.14
CA LEU A 278 -13.83 -12.54 26.94
C LEU A 278 -14.42 -11.17 27.32
N LEU A 279 -13.70 -10.10 26.96
CA LEU A 279 -14.13 -8.71 27.19
C LEU A 279 -14.48 -8.01 25.88
N ASN A 280 -15.47 -7.12 25.92
CA ASN A 280 -15.97 -6.41 24.73
C ASN A 280 -14.94 -5.40 24.21
N VAL A 281 -14.66 -5.47 22.91
CA VAL A 281 -13.78 -4.50 22.22
C VAL A 281 -14.61 -3.43 21.53
N SER A 282 -14.10 -2.20 21.55
CA SER A 282 -14.66 -1.09 20.78
C SER A 282 -14.10 -1.10 19.35
N LEU A 283 -14.97 -0.85 18.36
CA LEU A 283 -14.58 -0.69 16.96
C LEU A 283 -14.60 0.78 16.57
N ASP A 284 -13.67 1.16 15.70
CA ASP A 284 -13.59 2.52 15.16
C ASP A 284 -13.43 2.54 13.63
N GLY A 285 -13.97 1.51 12.96
CA GLY A 285 -14.00 1.37 11.51
C GLY A 285 -13.45 0.04 10.98
N LEU A 286 -12.93 0.07 9.75
CA LEU A 286 -12.43 -1.10 9.02
C LEU A 286 -11.08 -0.82 8.37
N VAL A 287 -10.32 -1.88 8.11
CA VAL A 287 -9.10 -1.85 7.29
C VAL A 287 -9.25 -2.80 6.12
N PHE A 288 -9.06 -2.30 4.91
CA PHE A 288 -9.08 -3.08 3.67
C PHE A 288 -7.66 -3.36 3.21
N THR A 289 -7.28 -4.64 3.14
CA THR A 289 -5.93 -5.09 2.79
C THR A 289 -5.98 -5.97 1.55
N PRO A 290 -5.18 -5.68 0.51
CA PRO A 290 -5.02 -6.57 -0.63
C PRO A 290 -4.28 -7.84 -0.19
N PHE A 291 -4.83 -9.02 -0.44
CA PHE A 291 -4.28 -10.25 0.14
C PHE A 291 -3.15 -10.89 -0.68
N ASP A 292 -3.03 -10.52 -1.94
CA ASP A 292 -2.07 -11.05 -2.90
C ASP A 292 -0.78 -10.21 -2.98
N THR A 293 -0.54 -9.36 -1.97
CA THR A 293 0.56 -8.39 -2.00
C THR A 293 1.52 -8.49 -0.82
N GLU A 294 2.72 -7.95 -1.05
CA GLU A 294 3.77 -7.83 -0.04
C GLU A 294 3.43 -6.81 1.06
N TYR A 295 4.05 -6.97 2.23
CA TYR A 295 4.01 -5.97 3.27
C TYR A 295 4.81 -4.72 2.84
N ILE A 296 4.20 -3.54 2.88
CA ILE A 296 4.92 -2.29 2.63
C ILE A 296 5.57 -1.80 3.92
N VAL A 297 6.91 -1.81 3.93
CA VAL A 297 7.74 -1.41 5.07
C VAL A 297 7.84 0.10 5.13
N GLY A 298 7.39 0.67 6.24
CA GLY A 298 7.43 2.10 6.49
C GLY A 298 6.51 2.93 5.58
N GLY A 299 6.15 4.12 6.06
CA GLY A 299 5.38 5.08 5.28
C GLY A 299 3.96 4.63 4.93
N ALA A 300 3.33 5.28 3.95
CA ALA A 300 1.95 5.01 3.55
C ALA A 300 1.86 3.88 2.52
N TRP A 301 0.93 2.94 2.71
CA TRP A 301 0.62 1.89 1.74
C TRP A 301 -0.10 2.48 0.53
N LYS A 302 0.68 3.00 -0.41
CA LYS A 302 0.23 3.67 -1.65
C LYS A 302 0.85 3.06 -2.89
N LYS A 303 1.47 1.89 -2.77
CA LYS A 303 2.06 1.20 -3.93
C LYS A 303 0.91 0.73 -4.82
N PHE A 304 1.06 0.89 -6.12
CA PHE A 304 0.07 0.46 -7.10
C PHE A 304 -0.28 -1.03 -6.92
N LEU A 305 -1.58 -1.34 -6.99
CA LEU A 305 -2.17 -2.65 -6.66
C LEU A 305 -1.88 -3.18 -5.24
N ASN A 306 -1.25 -2.37 -4.37
CA ASN A 306 -0.89 -2.69 -3.00
C ASN A 306 -1.15 -1.46 -2.08
N ILE A 307 -2.41 -1.02 -2.10
CA ILE A 307 -2.90 0.09 -1.27
C ILE A 307 -3.69 -0.52 -0.13
N GLN A 308 -3.38 -0.18 1.11
CA GLN A 308 -4.22 -0.57 2.26
C GLN A 308 -5.03 0.64 2.70
N TYR A 309 -6.34 0.45 2.74
CA TYR A 309 -7.26 1.52 3.11
C TYR A 309 -7.72 1.36 4.56
N LYS A 310 -7.94 2.47 5.25
CA LYS A 310 -8.71 2.56 6.47
C LYS A 310 -10.00 3.31 6.18
N TRP A 311 -11.10 2.79 6.67
CA TRP A 311 -12.41 3.42 6.61
C TRP A 311 -12.91 3.65 8.03
N LYS A 312 -13.57 4.78 8.26
CA LYS A 312 -14.30 5.09 9.49
C LYS A 312 -15.68 5.61 9.10
N PRO A 313 -16.73 5.31 9.89
CA PRO A 313 -18.03 5.93 9.68
C PRO A 313 -17.95 7.45 9.86
N GLU A 314 -18.86 8.19 9.23
CA GLU A 314 -18.82 9.66 9.15
C GLU A 314 -18.82 10.29 10.55
N GLU A 315 -19.65 9.76 11.44
CA GLU A 315 -19.81 10.18 12.82
C GLU A 315 -18.56 9.96 13.71
N GLU A 316 -17.62 9.10 13.28
CA GLU A 316 -16.36 8.83 14.00
C GLU A 316 -15.13 9.44 13.33
N GLN A 317 -15.32 10.25 12.27
CA GLN A 317 -14.22 10.99 11.65
C GLN A 317 -13.78 12.12 12.57
N SER A 318 -12.52 12.03 13.03
CA SER A 318 -11.93 12.98 13.97
C SER A 318 -10.61 13.55 13.46
N VAL A 319 -10.28 14.75 13.94
CA VAL A 319 -8.99 15.42 13.71
C VAL A 319 -8.38 15.78 15.06
N ASP A 320 -7.10 15.46 15.24
CA ASP A 320 -6.35 15.92 16.41
C ASP A 320 -5.79 17.33 16.15
N PHE A 321 -6.22 18.30 16.96
CA PHE A 321 -5.73 19.68 16.93
C PHE A 321 -4.96 20.03 18.20
N ALA A 322 -4.03 20.97 18.07
CA ALA A 322 -3.43 21.63 19.22
C ALA A 322 -4.29 22.84 19.59
N ILE A 323 -4.66 22.93 20.86
CA ILE A 323 -5.56 23.95 21.39
C ILE A 323 -4.73 25.14 21.89
N PHE A 324 -5.07 26.35 21.46
CA PHE A 324 -4.41 27.59 21.89
C PHE A 324 -5.43 28.63 22.32
N LYS A 325 -5.19 29.30 23.44
CA LYS A 325 -6.02 30.39 23.91
C LYS A 325 -5.58 31.72 23.26
N GLU A 326 -6.46 32.33 22.48
CA GLU A 326 -6.27 33.64 21.87
C GLU A 326 -7.37 34.59 22.36
N GLY A 327 -7.03 35.44 23.35
CA GLY A 327 -7.99 36.31 24.03
C GLY A 327 -9.03 35.50 24.84
N GLN A 328 -10.30 35.68 24.51
CA GLN A 328 -11.44 34.98 25.14
C GLN A 328 -11.84 33.68 24.43
N ARG A 329 -11.10 33.27 23.40
CA ARG A 329 -11.45 32.15 22.54
C ARG A 329 -10.32 31.12 22.50
N TYR A 330 -10.66 29.87 22.22
CA TYR A 330 -9.67 28.85 21.90
C TYR A 330 -9.71 28.56 20.41
N VAL A 331 -8.55 28.68 19.77
CA VAL A 331 -8.35 28.38 18.35
C VAL A 331 -7.66 27.04 18.16
N LEU A 332 -7.99 26.37 17.07
CA LEU A 332 -7.42 25.07 16.73
C LEU A 332 -6.25 25.21 15.75
N LYS A 333 -5.08 24.68 16.13
CA LYS A 333 -3.86 24.69 15.31
C LYS A 333 -3.48 23.30 14.85
N ILE A 334 -2.86 23.23 13.68
CA ILE A 334 -2.45 22.00 13.02
C ILE A 334 -1.00 22.08 12.54
N ARG A 335 -0.36 20.93 12.31
CA ARG A 335 1.03 20.89 11.85
C ARG A 335 1.15 21.11 10.34
N LYS A 336 1.90 22.13 9.92
CA LYS A 336 2.32 22.38 8.53
C LYS A 336 3.84 22.41 8.47
N GLY A 337 4.45 21.30 8.06
CA GLY A 337 5.90 21.11 8.15
C GLY A 337 6.34 21.02 9.61
N LYS A 338 7.34 21.82 10.01
CA LYS A 338 7.81 21.92 11.40
C LYS A 338 6.99 22.89 12.27
N ASN A 339 6.12 23.69 11.65
CA ASN A 339 5.39 24.77 12.32
C ASN A 339 3.94 24.37 12.61
N LEU A 340 3.35 25.01 13.62
CA LEU A 340 1.91 25.01 13.85
C LEU A 340 1.28 26.18 13.11
N THR A 341 0.12 25.95 12.50
CA THR A 341 -0.67 26.98 11.80
C THR A 341 -2.12 26.86 12.20
N THR A 342 -2.82 27.98 12.28
CA THR A 342 -4.26 28.01 12.59
C THR A 342 -5.04 27.33 11.48
N PHE A 343 -5.89 26.38 11.85
CA PHE A 343 -6.75 25.70 10.90
C PHE A 343 -7.95 26.59 10.57
N THR A 344 -8.27 26.75 9.29
CA THR A 344 -9.37 27.61 8.83
C THR A 344 -10.39 26.81 8.04
N ILE A 345 -11.66 27.20 8.16
CA ILE A 345 -12.77 26.64 7.37
C ILE A 345 -13.44 27.74 6.57
N ARG A 346 -14.03 27.38 5.42
CA ARG A 346 -14.76 28.34 4.59
C ARG A 346 -16.17 28.55 5.16
N LYS A 347 -16.50 29.78 5.53
CA LYS A 347 -17.82 30.21 6.00
C LYS A 347 -18.22 31.48 5.27
N ASN A 348 -19.41 31.53 4.68
CA ASN A 348 -19.90 32.71 3.93
C ASN A 348 -18.88 33.29 2.94
N GLN A 349 -18.27 32.40 2.14
CA GLN A 349 -17.25 32.72 1.12
C GLN A 349 -15.87 33.18 1.64
N SER A 350 -15.68 33.43 2.94
CA SER A 350 -14.37 33.75 3.55
C SER A 350 -13.80 32.57 4.34
N TYR A 351 -12.49 32.57 4.61
CA TYR A 351 -11.84 31.59 5.50
C TYR A 351 -11.76 32.16 6.91
N VAL A 352 -12.32 31.43 7.88
CA VAL A 352 -12.32 31.83 9.30
C VAL A 352 -11.55 30.82 10.14
N PRO A 353 -10.81 31.26 11.18
CA PRO A 353 -10.22 30.35 12.16
C PRO A 353 -11.26 29.40 12.76
N VAL A 354 -10.87 28.15 12.94
CA VAL A 354 -11.69 27.20 13.70
C VAL A 354 -11.55 27.47 15.18
N GLU A 355 -12.69 27.74 15.81
CA GLU A 355 -12.84 27.94 17.25
C GLU A 355 -13.59 26.74 17.87
N VAL A 356 -13.29 26.45 19.14
CA VAL A 356 -14.05 25.46 19.91
C VAL A 356 -15.45 25.98 20.25
N THR A 357 -16.39 25.07 20.53
CA THR A 357 -17.72 25.45 21.01
C THR A 357 -17.69 26.16 22.36
N LYS A 358 -18.76 26.87 22.74
CA LYS A 358 -18.85 27.56 24.03
C LYS A 358 -18.77 26.57 25.20
N GLU A 359 -19.38 25.41 25.03
CA GLU A 359 -19.37 24.31 26.00
C GLU A 359 -17.93 23.79 26.19
N ALA A 360 -17.23 23.49 25.10
CA ALA A 360 -15.83 23.05 25.14
C ALA A 360 -14.92 24.14 25.72
N SER A 361 -15.14 25.42 25.39
CA SER A 361 -14.39 26.54 25.97
C SER A 361 -14.54 26.61 27.50
N THR A 362 -15.76 26.36 27.99
CA THR A 362 -16.06 26.32 29.42
C THR A 362 -15.36 25.14 30.09
N GLU A 363 -15.41 23.95 29.48
CA GLU A 363 -14.71 22.76 29.97
C GLU A 363 -13.19 22.97 30.01
N LEU A 364 -12.58 23.45 28.92
CA LEU A 364 -11.15 23.70 28.80
C LEU A 364 -10.66 24.74 29.82
N SER A 365 -11.50 25.75 30.10
CA SER A 365 -11.22 26.76 31.11
C SER A 365 -11.29 26.18 32.54
N ARG A 366 -12.27 25.31 32.82
CA ARG A 366 -12.37 24.58 34.10
C ARG A 366 -11.19 23.64 34.31
N SER A 367 -10.74 22.94 33.27
CA SER A 367 -9.62 22.00 33.33
C SER A 367 -8.23 22.66 33.31
N LYS A 368 -8.16 24.01 33.23
CA LYS A 368 -6.91 24.78 33.11
C LYS A 368 -5.99 24.25 32.01
N THR A 369 -6.58 23.95 30.85
CA THR A 369 -5.84 23.39 29.71
C THR A 369 -4.74 24.34 29.26
N ARG A 370 -3.52 23.81 29.08
CA ARG A 370 -2.37 24.59 28.62
C ARG A 370 -2.36 24.71 27.11
N ASP A 371 -1.82 25.81 26.60
CA ASP A 371 -1.56 25.98 25.17
C ASP A 371 -0.70 24.83 24.63
N GLY A 372 -1.07 24.34 23.45
CA GLY A 372 -0.43 23.19 22.82
C GLY A 372 -0.98 21.83 23.27
N THR A 373 -1.93 21.78 24.21
CA THR A 373 -2.62 20.53 24.55
C THR A 373 -3.32 19.96 23.31
N ILE A 374 -3.16 18.67 23.07
CA ILE A 374 -3.78 18.00 21.93
C ILE A 374 -5.19 17.53 22.30
N GLY A 375 -6.18 17.95 21.52
CA GLY A 375 -7.56 17.47 21.62
C GLY A 375 -7.96 16.75 20.33
N GLU A 376 -8.77 15.71 20.46
CA GLU A 376 -9.43 15.02 19.36
C GLU A 376 -10.81 15.65 19.14
N PHE A 377 -11.11 16.09 17.92
CA PHE A 377 -12.33 16.80 17.59
C PHE A 377 -13.10 16.13 16.46
N VAL A 378 -14.42 16.12 16.55
CA VAL A 378 -15.33 15.69 15.47
C VAL A 378 -15.98 16.93 14.85
N TYR A 379 -16.21 16.92 13.54
CA TYR A 379 -16.87 18.03 12.85
C TYR A 379 -18.39 17.82 12.83
N ASN A 380 -19.13 18.71 13.48
CA ASN A 380 -20.58 18.74 13.40
C ASN A 380 -21.00 19.50 12.12
N THR A 381 -21.38 18.76 11.08
CA THR A 381 -21.75 19.33 9.77
C THR A 381 -22.95 20.27 9.86
N SER A 382 -23.92 20.00 10.74
CA SER A 382 -25.11 20.84 10.93
C SER A 382 -24.77 22.19 11.57
N LYS A 383 -23.88 22.22 12.57
CA LYS A 383 -23.43 23.45 13.24
C LYS A 383 -22.25 24.13 12.54
N GLN A 384 -21.62 23.44 11.59
CA GLN A 384 -20.37 23.82 10.94
C GLN A 384 -19.23 24.13 11.94
N GLN A 385 -19.14 23.33 13.00
CA GLN A 385 -18.20 23.55 14.12
C GLN A 385 -17.53 22.24 14.56
N PHE A 386 -16.35 22.36 15.15
CA PHE A 386 -15.65 21.24 15.76
C PHE A 386 -16.04 21.09 17.23
N GLU A 387 -16.43 19.89 17.61
CA GLU A 387 -16.80 19.51 18.98
C GLU A 387 -15.67 18.66 19.58
N LEU A 388 -15.24 19.00 20.80
CA LEU A 388 -14.18 18.29 21.50
C LEU A 388 -14.69 16.91 21.93
N LEU A 389 -14.02 15.86 21.48
CA LEU A 389 -14.34 14.48 21.87
C LEU A 389 -13.58 14.09 23.14
N ARG A 390 -12.26 14.30 23.16
CA ARG A 390 -11.39 14.02 24.31
C ARG A 390 -10.05 14.72 24.22
N ILE A 391 -9.38 14.85 25.36
CA ILE A 391 -7.98 15.28 25.42
C ILE A 391 -7.04 14.09 25.18
N ARG A 392 -6.10 14.24 24.26
CA ARG A 392 -5.14 13.21 23.84
C ARG A 392 -3.81 13.35 24.56
N ARG A 393 -3.76 12.85 25.81
CA ARG A 393 -2.53 12.84 26.63
C ARG A 393 -1.46 11.89 26.09
N ASP A 394 -1.85 11.00 25.18
CA ASP A 394 -0.97 10.05 24.48
C ASP A 394 -0.26 10.67 23.27
N LYS A 395 -0.54 11.94 22.93
CA LYS A 395 0.00 12.60 21.74
C LYS A 395 0.76 13.87 22.08
N ASP A 396 1.96 13.97 21.50
CA ASP A 396 2.82 15.14 21.63
C ASP A 396 2.69 16.11 20.44
N SER A 397 1.93 15.75 19.40
CA SER A 397 1.72 16.62 18.24
C SER A 397 0.34 16.43 17.60
N PRO A 398 -0.24 17.50 17.01
CA PRO A 398 -1.51 17.40 16.30
C PRO A 398 -1.31 16.71 14.95
N ASN A 399 -2.42 16.46 14.24
CA ASN A 399 -2.37 15.96 12.88
C ASN A 399 -1.60 16.91 11.94
N SER A 400 -1.16 16.39 10.79
CA SER A 400 -0.66 17.25 9.72
C SER A 400 -1.81 17.92 8.97
N LEU A 401 -1.55 19.06 8.35
CA LEU A 401 -2.51 19.74 7.47
C LEU A 401 -3.04 18.80 6.38
N SER A 402 -2.17 18.00 5.77
CA SER A 402 -2.58 16.99 4.79
C SER A 402 -3.53 15.93 5.37
N THR A 403 -3.32 15.52 6.61
CA THR A 403 -4.21 14.56 7.29
C THR A 403 -5.57 15.18 7.55
N ALA A 404 -5.63 16.41 8.08
CA ALA A 404 -6.91 17.08 8.29
C ALA A 404 -7.66 17.37 6.99
N ILE A 405 -6.98 17.77 5.92
CA ILE A 405 -7.63 17.93 4.61
C ILE A 405 -8.27 16.61 4.16
N ASN A 406 -7.56 15.49 4.33
CA ASN A 406 -8.10 14.16 3.98
C ASN A 406 -9.31 13.79 4.86
N VAL A 407 -9.26 14.06 6.16
CA VAL A 407 -10.40 13.82 7.07
C VAL A 407 -11.59 14.72 6.70
N MET A 408 -11.37 16.00 6.40
CA MET A 408 -12.42 16.92 5.94
C MET A 408 -13.02 16.48 4.61
N ASN A 409 -12.22 15.93 3.70
CA ASN A 409 -12.72 15.34 2.45
C ASN A 409 -13.58 14.10 2.73
N ALA A 410 -13.19 13.26 3.69
CA ALA A 410 -13.97 12.09 4.10
C ALA A 410 -15.29 12.49 4.77
N ILE A 411 -15.31 13.57 5.56
CA ILE A 411 -16.56 14.13 6.14
C ILE A 411 -17.45 14.73 5.05
N LYS A 412 -16.87 15.47 4.09
CA LYS A 412 -17.64 16.11 3.01
C LYS A 412 -18.20 15.10 2.00
N ASN A 413 -17.45 14.02 1.74
CA ASN A 413 -17.80 12.99 0.77
C ASN A 413 -17.68 11.61 1.43
N PRO A 414 -18.54 11.29 2.40
CA PRO A 414 -18.44 10.05 3.15
C PRO A 414 -18.63 8.85 2.23
N VAL A 415 -17.90 7.79 2.54
CA VAL A 415 -18.01 6.50 1.87
C VAL A 415 -19.06 5.68 2.62
N ASP A 416 -20.21 5.47 1.99
CA ASP A 416 -21.22 4.53 2.47
C ASP A 416 -20.82 3.12 2.02
N LEU A 417 -20.47 2.25 2.98
CA LEU A 417 -20.06 0.88 2.68
C LEU A 417 -21.17 0.05 2.04
N GLU A 418 -22.44 0.40 2.23
CA GLU A 418 -23.55 -0.30 1.60
C GLU A 418 -23.50 -0.23 0.07
N ILE A 419 -22.75 0.74 -0.49
CA ILE A 419 -22.50 0.81 -1.93
C ILE A 419 -21.85 -0.46 -2.47
N ILE A 420 -20.99 -1.13 -1.68
CA ILE A 420 -20.29 -2.36 -2.09
C ILE A 420 -21.30 -3.44 -2.48
N LYS A 421 -22.42 -3.55 -1.76
CA LYS A 421 -23.45 -4.55 -2.07
C LYS A 421 -24.09 -4.35 -3.44
N LYS A 422 -24.22 -3.09 -3.87
CA LYS A 422 -24.83 -2.74 -5.17
C LYS A 422 -23.99 -3.24 -6.34
N PHE A 423 -22.66 -3.33 -6.17
CA PHE A 423 -21.79 -3.91 -7.18
C PHE A 423 -22.07 -5.39 -7.44
N PHE A 424 -22.46 -6.17 -6.43
CA PHE A 424 -22.80 -7.59 -6.62
C PHE A 424 -24.09 -7.81 -7.40
N ILE A 425 -24.94 -6.79 -7.51
CA ILE A 425 -26.24 -6.86 -8.20
C ILE A 425 -26.33 -5.83 -9.33
N ILE A 426 -25.20 -5.38 -9.88
CA ILE A 426 -25.15 -4.30 -10.87
C ILE A 426 -26.10 -4.54 -12.05
N ASN A 427 -26.18 -5.79 -12.54
CA ASN A 427 -27.06 -6.21 -13.64
C ASN A 427 -28.57 -6.14 -13.31
N LYS A 428 -28.92 -5.95 -12.03
CA LYS A 428 -30.31 -5.85 -11.54
C LYS A 428 -30.66 -4.42 -11.09
N LEU A 429 -29.73 -3.47 -11.17
CA LEU A 429 -29.98 -2.10 -10.75
C LEU A 429 -30.79 -1.35 -11.80
N ASN A 430 -31.77 -0.57 -11.35
CA ASN A 430 -32.43 0.42 -12.19
C ASN A 430 -31.53 1.66 -12.38
N GLU A 431 -32.00 2.63 -13.17
CA GLU A 431 -31.27 3.87 -13.47
C GLU A 431 -30.85 4.63 -12.20
N GLN A 432 -31.70 4.68 -11.17
CA GLN A 432 -31.38 5.34 -9.90
C GLN A 432 -30.24 4.62 -9.16
N GLY A 433 -30.27 3.28 -9.13
CA GLY A 433 -29.20 2.46 -8.56
C GLY A 433 -27.87 2.65 -9.27
N LEU A 434 -27.89 2.71 -10.60
CA LEU A 434 -26.71 2.99 -11.42
C LEU A 434 -26.19 4.42 -11.18
N LYS A 435 -27.06 5.43 -11.15
CA LYS A 435 -26.68 6.83 -10.81
C LYS A 435 -25.98 6.93 -9.47
N GLN A 436 -26.38 6.12 -8.47
CA GLN A 436 -25.69 6.10 -7.18
C GLN A 436 -24.29 5.49 -7.27
N LEU A 437 -24.10 4.41 -8.02
CA LEU A 437 -22.78 3.83 -8.27
C LEU A 437 -21.85 4.81 -9.01
N LEU A 438 -22.38 5.50 -10.03
CA LEU A 438 -21.60 6.46 -10.83
C LEU A 438 -21.09 7.65 -9.99
N ARG A 439 -21.75 8.00 -8.88
CA ARG A 439 -21.25 9.03 -7.94
C ARG A 439 -19.98 8.63 -7.20
N TYR A 440 -19.63 7.35 -7.20
CA TYR A 440 -18.37 6.83 -6.67
C TYR A 440 -17.26 6.78 -7.72
N MET A 441 -17.57 7.10 -8.97
CA MET A 441 -16.58 7.18 -10.05
C MET A 441 -16.09 8.60 -10.25
N THR A 442 -14.80 8.74 -10.51
CA THR A 442 -14.25 9.97 -11.08
C THR A 442 -14.65 10.09 -12.55
N LYS A 443 -14.59 11.31 -13.10
CA LYS A 443 -14.81 11.54 -14.53
C LYS A 443 -13.91 10.65 -15.40
N SER A 444 -12.63 10.53 -15.04
CA SER A 444 -11.67 9.68 -15.74
C SER A 444 -12.04 8.20 -15.65
N GLN A 445 -12.49 7.71 -14.48
CA GLN A 445 -12.97 6.33 -14.34
C GLN A 445 -14.19 6.06 -15.24
N MET A 446 -15.16 6.99 -15.30
CA MET A 446 -16.32 6.84 -16.17
C MET A 446 -15.94 6.81 -17.65
N LEU A 447 -15.05 7.72 -18.08
CA LEU A 447 -14.58 7.74 -19.46
C LEU A 447 -13.82 6.46 -19.84
N ARG A 448 -12.97 5.93 -18.94
CA ARG A 448 -12.32 4.63 -19.14
C ARG A 448 -13.31 3.49 -19.26
N CYS A 449 -14.38 3.49 -18.48
CA CYS A 449 -15.46 2.52 -18.65
C CYS A 449 -16.14 2.65 -20.02
N MET A 450 -16.37 3.87 -20.51
CA MET A 450 -16.93 4.07 -21.86
C MET A 450 -15.97 3.52 -22.94
N VAL A 451 -14.67 3.77 -22.79
CA VAL A 451 -13.64 3.22 -23.69
C VAL A 451 -13.63 1.69 -23.67
N ASN A 452 -13.55 1.08 -22.49
CA ASN A 452 -13.50 -0.38 -22.35
C ASN A 452 -14.77 -1.11 -22.83
N ASN A 453 -15.89 -0.39 -22.96
CA ASN A 453 -17.16 -0.93 -23.48
C ASN A 453 -17.40 -0.54 -24.95
N ASN A 454 -16.37 -0.08 -25.66
CA ASN A 454 -16.44 0.37 -27.05
C ASN A 454 -17.55 1.43 -27.29
N LYS A 455 -17.84 2.25 -26.27
CA LYS A 455 -18.80 3.37 -26.33
C LYS A 455 -18.12 4.70 -26.60
N LEU A 456 -16.81 4.77 -26.37
CA LEU A 456 -15.98 5.92 -26.67
C LEU A 456 -14.68 5.42 -27.29
N ASP A 457 -14.32 5.98 -28.43
CA ASP A 457 -13.02 5.71 -29.04
C ASP A 457 -11.94 6.58 -28.38
N ILE A 458 -10.74 6.02 -28.18
CA ILE A 458 -9.59 6.82 -27.74
C ILE A 458 -9.05 7.70 -28.87
N PHE A 459 -9.37 7.38 -30.13
CA PHE A 459 -8.99 8.15 -31.30
C PHE A 459 -10.23 8.75 -31.96
N ASN A 460 -10.24 10.07 -32.13
CA ASN A 460 -11.27 10.72 -32.94
C ASN A 460 -11.06 10.41 -34.44
N SER A 461 -12.03 10.78 -35.28
CA SER A 461 -12.00 10.51 -36.73
C SER A 461 -10.77 11.09 -37.42
N ASP A 462 -10.35 12.30 -37.02
CA ASP A 462 -9.23 13.01 -37.64
C ASP A 462 -7.90 12.33 -37.32
N ILE A 463 -7.71 11.93 -36.06
CA ILE A 463 -6.55 11.15 -35.62
C ILE A 463 -6.53 9.81 -36.33
N LYS A 464 -7.65 9.07 -36.40
CA LYS A 464 -7.69 7.80 -37.13
C LYS A 464 -7.28 7.94 -38.59
N LYS A 465 -7.71 9.03 -39.24
CA LYS A 465 -7.30 9.33 -40.61
C LYS A 465 -5.80 9.58 -40.71
N GLN A 466 -5.24 10.40 -39.83
CA GLN A 466 -3.78 10.66 -39.77
C GLN A 466 -3.00 9.36 -39.55
N LEU A 467 -3.40 8.53 -38.58
CA LEU A 467 -2.76 7.24 -38.31
C LEU A 467 -2.87 6.29 -39.50
N SER A 468 -4.01 6.25 -40.18
CA SER A 468 -4.18 5.43 -41.39
C SER A 468 -3.24 5.89 -42.51
N GLU A 469 -3.03 7.19 -42.68
CA GLU A 469 -2.10 7.74 -43.66
C GLU A 469 -0.63 7.41 -43.29
N GLU A 470 -0.26 7.54 -42.01
CA GLU A 470 1.07 7.16 -41.52
C GLU A 470 1.35 5.66 -41.68
N ILE A 471 0.39 4.79 -41.34
CA ILE A 471 0.51 3.33 -41.51
C ILE A 471 0.62 2.97 -42.99
N LYS A 472 -0.16 3.63 -43.85
CA LYS A 472 -0.05 3.44 -45.30
C LYS A 472 1.34 3.81 -45.80
N LYS A 473 1.92 4.93 -45.36
CA LYS A 473 3.30 5.32 -45.66
C LYS A 473 4.28 4.29 -45.11
N PHE A 474 4.16 3.89 -43.84
CA PHE A 474 5.00 2.87 -43.20
C PHE A 474 5.11 1.63 -44.09
N LYS A 475 3.98 1.12 -44.61
CA LYS A 475 3.93 -0.09 -45.45
C LYS A 475 4.65 0.04 -46.80
N THR A 476 4.91 1.24 -47.33
CA THR A 476 5.54 1.39 -48.66
C THR A 476 7.06 1.23 -48.66
N ASN A 477 7.72 1.33 -47.51
CA ASN A 477 9.17 1.30 -47.43
C ASN A 477 9.67 0.53 -46.21
N ASN A 478 10.50 -0.48 -46.43
CA ASN A 478 11.08 -1.31 -45.36
C ASN A 478 12.04 -0.54 -44.44
N ALA A 479 12.56 0.60 -44.87
CA ALA A 479 13.37 1.50 -44.03
C ALA A 479 12.51 2.35 -43.09
N TYR A 480 11.18 2.40 -43.26
CA TYR A 480 10.33 3.17 -42.37
C TYR A 480 10.05 2.42 -41.07
N GLU A 481 10.22 3.08 -39.94
CA GLU A 481 9.88 2.59 -38.61
C GLU A 481 8.66 3.36 -38.10
N PHE A 482 7.69 2.62 -37.56
CA PHE A 482 6.49 3.19 -36.95
C PHE A 482 6.44 2.79 -35.47
N GLU A 483 6.55 3.79 -34.60
CA GLU A 483 6.65 3.60 -33.15
C GLU A 483 5.60 4.43 -32.40
N ILE A 484 5.15 3.93 -31.26
CA ILE A 484 4.25 4.62 -30.35
C ILE A 484 4.98 4.83 -29.03
N ARG A 485 5.15 6.09 -28.63
CA ARG A 485 5.84 6.45 -27.39
C ARG A 485 4.85 6.91 -26.35
N PHE A 486 5.08 6.50 -25.10
CA PHE A 486 4.35 6.97 -23.93
C PHE A 486 5.09 8.17 -23.32
N GLY A 487 4.35 9.20 -22.90
CA GLY A 487 4.97 10.41 -22.37
C GLY A 487 3.96 11.44 -21.89
N ILE A 488 4.39 12.71 -21.86
CA ILE A 488 3.56 13.86 -21.53
C ILE A 488 3.72 14.92 -22.62
N ILE A 489 2.61 15.45 -23.12
CA ILE A 489 2.59 16.61 -24.01
C ILE A 489 2.76 17.87 -23.15
N GLU A 490 3.86 18.58 -23.39
CA GLU A 490 4.12 19.91 -22.87
C GLU A 490 3.89 20.95 -23.98
N PRO A 491 3.66 22.23 -23.67
CA PRO A 491 3.32 23.26 -24.67
C PRO A 491 4.30 23.36 -25.86
N GLN A 492 5.55 22.95 -25.67
CA GLN A 492 6.61 23.07 -26.68
C GLN A 492 7.18 21.72 -27.15
N LYS A 493 6.85 20.59 -26.50
CA LYS A 493 7.46 19.29 -26.81
C LYS A 493 6.68 18.12 -26.23
N PHE A 494 6.95 16.93 -26.74
CA PHE A 494 6.58 15.69 -26.08
C PHE A 494 7.74 15.20 -25.22
N GLN A 495 7.47 14.96 -23.94
CA GLN A 495 8.42 14.40 -23.00
C GLN A 495 8.19 12.90 -22.86
N ALA A 496 9.02 12.08 -23.51
CA ALA A 496 8.96 10.62 -23.42
C ALA A 496 9.49 10.08 -22.07
N ASN A 497 10.18 10.92 -21.29
CA ASN A 497 10.69 10.52 -19.98
C ASN A 497 9.54 10.38 -18.96
N ILE A 498 9.19 9.16 -18.60
CA ILE A 498 8.17 8.85 -17.60
C ILE A 498 8.76 8.71 -16.19
N PRO A 499 7.97 8.91 -15.11
CA PRO A 499 8.42 8.65 -13.75
C PRO A 499 8.84 7.19 -13.51
N PHE A 500 9.89 6.96 -12.71
CA PHE A 500 10.43 5.62 -12.42
C PHE A 500 9.39 4.65 -11.84
N ASN A 501 8.50 5.14 -10.96
CA ASN A 501 7.44 4.33 -10.37
C ASN A 501 6.47 3.82 -11.43
N LEU A 502 6.09 4.67 -12.39
CA LEU A 502 5.25 4.30 -13.51
C LEU A 502 5.97 3.32 -14.45
N TYR A 503 7.24 3.58 -14.76
CA TYR A 503 8.10 2.66 -15.53
C TYR A 503 8.11 1.24 -14.93
N LYS A 504 8.32 1.13 -13.60
CA LYS A 504 8.28 -0.17 -12.92
C LYS A 504 6.89 -0.81 -12.92
N GLN A 505 5.83 -0.01 -12.74
CA GLN A 505 4.46 -0.51 -12.82
C GLN A 505 4.16 -1.13 -14.19
N ILE A 506 4.61 -0.52 -15.28
CA ILE A 506 4.40 -1.06 -16.63
C ILE A 506 5.12 -2.41 -16.78
N ILE A 507 6.37 -2.53 -16.33
CA ILE A 507 7.09 -3.81 -16.35
C ILE A 507 6.33 -4.88 -15.56
N ASP A 508 5.88 -4.55 -14.35
CA ASP A 508 5.15 -5.49 -13.48
C ASP A 508 3.82 -5.92 -14.11
N ILE A 509 3.06 -4.99 -14.70
CA ILE A 509 1.79 -5.26 -15.40
C ILE A 509 2.03 -6.20 -16.58
N ILE A 510 2.97 -5.88 -17.46
CA ILE A 510 3.22 -6.67 -18.66
C ILE A 510 3.71 -8.08 -18.28
N SER A 511 4.61 -8.18 -17.31
CA SER A 511 5.11 -9.47 -16.81
C SER A 511 3.99 -10.32 -16.19
N LEU A 512 3.02 -9.68 -15.53
CA LEU A 512 1.88 -10.36 -14.91
C LEU A 512 0.86 -10.85 -15.93
N LEU A 513 0.49 -10.00 -16.91
CA LEU A 513 -0.50 -10.32 -17.94
C LEU A 513 0.02 -11.34 -18.95
N TYR A 514 1.30 -11.23 -19.31
CA TYR A 514 1.88 -11.92 -20.45
C TYR A 514 2.97 -12.90 -20.00
N LYS A 515 2.64 -13.77 -19.04
CA LYS A 515 3.58 -14.77 -18.48
C LYS A 515 4.24 -15.67 -19.54
N ASN A 516 3.56 -15.88 -20.67
CA ASN A 516 4.03 -16.72 -21.76
C ASN A 516 4.85 -15.96 -22.81
N ILE A 517 4.97 -14.64 -22.70
CA ILE A 517 5.78 -13.84 -23.62
C ILE A 517 7.22 -13.87 -23.14
N LYS A 518 8.13 -14.26 -24.03
CA LYS A 518 9.56 -14.20 -23.79
C LYS A 518 9.98 -12.75 -23.59
N VAL A 519 10.60 -12.47 -22.44
CA VAL A 519 11.19 -11.18 -22.13
C VAL A 519 12.68 -11.24 -22.44
N GLU A 520 13.16 -10.32 -23.26
CA GLU A 520 14.59 -10.20 -23.59
C GLU A 520 15.15 -8.97 -22.89
N TYR A 521 16.25 -9.15 -22.15
CA TYR A 521 16.99 -8.04 -21.56
C TYR A 521 18.26 -7.79 -22.36
N SER A 522 18.53 -6.53 -22.69
CA SER A 522 19.72 -6.15 -23.45
C SER A 522 20.24 -4.79 -23.00
N VAL A 523 21.56 -4.64 -23.05
CA VAL A 523 22.24 -3.36 -22.78
C VAL A 523 22.86 -2.88 -24.08
N PHE A 524 22.38 -1.73 -24.58
CA PHE A 524 22.86 -1.10 -25.80
C PHE A 524 23.64 0.17 -25.49
N TYR A 525 24.65 0.45 -26.32
CA TYR A 525 25.27 1.76 -26.41
C TYR A 525 24.89 2.38 -27.75
N ASP A 526 24.05 3.42 -27.72
CA ASP A 526 23.70 4.21 -28.89
C ASP A 526 24.60 5.45 -28.92
N LEU A 527 25.41 5.54 -29.98
CA LEU A 527 26.31 6.66 -30.23
C LEU A 527 25.78 7.46 -31.40
N TYR A 528 25.62 8.77 -31.19
CA TYR A 528 25.06 9.68 -32.17
C TYR A 528 26.11 10.68 -32.64
N SER A 529 26.16 10.92 -33.93
CA SER A 529 26.73 12.14 -34.50
C SER A 529 25.81 12.66 -35.59
N ARG A 530 25.42 13.93 -35.51
CA ARG A 530 24.37 14.52 -36.37
C ARG A 530 23.10 13.66 -36.36
N ASN A 531 22.69 13.12 -37.52
CA ASN A 531 21.51 12.26 -37.70
C ASN A 531 21.83 10.76 -37.72
N ILE A 532 23.10 10.39 -37.49
CA ILE A 532 23.56 9.00 -37.57
C ILE A 532 23.68 8.42 -36.17
N ARG A 533 23.06 7.25 -35.99
CA ARG A 533 23.11 6.44 -34.78
C ARG A 533 23.86 5.14 -35.08
N THR A 534 24.98 4.90 -34.41
CA THR A 534 25.61 3.57 -34.36
C THR A 534 25.25 2.89 -33.04
N ARG A 535 24.62 1.71 -33.14
CA ARG A 535 24.23 0.90 -31.99
C ARG A 535 25.23 -0.22 -31.74
N TYR A 536 25.64 -0.36 -30.49
CA TYR A 536 26.45 -1.47 -30.01
C TYR A 536 25.69 -2.26 -28.95
N LEU A 537 25.80 -3.59 -28.97
CA LEU A 537 25.31 -4.49 -27.93
C LEU A 537 26.43 -4.78 -26.93
N TYR A 538 26.17 -4.60 -25.65
CA TYR A 538 27.08 -5.00 -24.59
C TYR A 538 26.85 -6.47 -24.20
N LEU A 539 27.92 -7.26 -24.24
CA LEU A 539 27.91 -8.65 -23.81
C LEU A 539 28.63 -8.75 -22.47
N GLU A 540 27.86 -9.06 -21.42
CA GLU A 540 28.37 -9.11 -20.05
C GLU A 540 29.49 -10.17 -19.90
N ASP A 541 29.30 -11.35 -20.50
CA ASP A 541 30.27 -12.46 -20.47
C ASP A 541 31.62 -12.09 -21.07
N LEU A 542 31.62 -11.25 -22.11
CA LEU A 542 32.84 -10.81 -22.79
C LEU A 542 33.36 -9.47 -22.28
N ARG A 543 32.59 -8.79 -21.42
CA ARG A 543 32.82 -7.40 -20.98
C ARG A 543 33.13 -6.46 -22.14
N SER A 544 32.51 -6.70 -23.29
CA SER A 544 32.82 -6.01 -24.55
C SER A 544 31.55 -5.61 -25.30
N THR A 545 31.71 -4.71 -26.26
CA THR A 545 30.60 -4.24 -27.11
C THR A 545 30.77 -4.70 -28.54
N ILE A 546 29.70 -5.23 -29.14
CA ILE A 546 29.65 -5.62 -30.55
C ILE A 546 28.82 -4.61 -31.33
N LYS A 547 29.34 -4.10 -32.46
CA LYS A 547 28.56 -3.22 -33.35
C LYS A 547 27.41 -4.02 -33.96
N LEU A 548 26.19 -3.51 -33.83
CA LEU A 548 25.02 -4.09 -34.50
C LEU A 548 24.75 -3.42 -35.85
N ALA A 549 24.52 -2.10 -35.84
CA ALA A 549 24.16 -1.37 -37.05
C ALA A 549 24.49 0.13 -36.92
N SER A 550 24.67 0.78 -38.07
CA SER A 550 24.68 2.24 -38.20
C SER A 550 23.49 2.67 -39.05
N ILE A 551 22.72 3.63 -38.55
CA ILE A 551 21.46 4.06 -39.15
C ILE A 551 21.42 5.58 -39.18
N GLU A 552 21.08 6.16 -40.33
CA GLU A 552 20.63 7.55 -40.42
C GLU A 552 19.12 7.59 -40.15
N LYS A 553 18.72 8.30 -39.07
CA LYS A 553 17.32 8.42 -38.67
C LYS A 553 16.79 9.81 -38.98
N LEU A 554 15.74 9.86 -39.79
CA LEU A 554 15.01 11.10 -40.10
C LEU A 554 13.54 10.96 -39.72
N THR A 555 13.05 11.86 -38.88
CA THR A 555 11.62 11.93 -38.55
C THR A 555 10.83 12.36 -39.78
N ILE A 556 9.80 11.60 -40.13
CA ILE A 556 8.88 11.94 -41.22
C ILE A 556 7.69 12.70 -40.65
N GLU A 557 7.00 12.11 -39.68
CA GLU A 557 5.76 12.66 -39.15
C GLU A 557 5.59 12.23 -37.68
N ASN A 558 4.87 13.06 -36.92
CA ASN A 558 4.48 12.74 -35.55
C ASN A 558 3.03 13.15 -35.33
N VAL A 559 2.23 12.22 -34.80
CA VAL A 559 0.88 12.48 -34.32
C VAL A 559 0.88 12.36 -32.80
N ASN A 560 0.63 13.46 -32.09
CA ASN A 560 0.50 13.46 -30.63
C ASN A 560 -0.97 13.36 -30.23
N ILE A 561 -1.26 12.54 -29.22
CA ILE A 561 -2.61 12.32 -28.70
C ILE A 561 -2.61 12.63 -27.20
N ASP A 562 -3.38 13.64 -26.80
CA ASP A 562 -3.63 13.96 -25.39
C ASP A 562 -4.60 12.93 -24.82
N LEU A 563 -4.09 12.07 -23.93
CA LEU A 563 -4.86 11.10 -23.18
C LEU A 563 -4.66 11.29 -21.66
N LYS A 564 -4.00 12.36 -21.25
CA LYS A 564 -3.68 12.66 -19.85
C LYS A 564 -4.93 12.67 -18.96
N TYR A 565 -6.06 13.13 -19.49
CA TYR A 565 -7.32 13.15 -18.75
C TYR A 565 -7.93 11.76 -18.52
N LEU A 566 -7.57 10.75 -19.32
CA LEU A 566 -8.01 9.35 -19.17
C LEU A 566 -7.02 8.53 -18.35
N TYR A 567 -5.74 8.64 -18.70
CA TYR A 567 -4.70 7.70 -18.30
C TYR A 567 -3.46 8.36 -17.68
N ASN A 568 -3.50 9.67 -17.38
CA ASN A 568 -2.37 10.44 -16.88
C ASN A 568 -1.10 10.36 -17.75
N LEU A 569 -1.25 9.91 -19.00
CA LEU A 569 -0.20 9.74 -20.01
C LEU A 569 -0.75 10.15 -21.36
N ASP A 570 0.15 10.63 -22.20
CA ASP A 570 -0.09 10.98 -23.58
C ASP A 570 0.69 10.02 -24.49
N LEU A 571 0.28 9.99 -25.76
CA LEU A 571 0.92 9.16 -26.77
C LEU A 571 1.50 10.01 -27.89
N ARG A 572 2.61 9.55 -28.45
CA ARG A 572 3.14 10.02 -29.73
C ARG A 572 3.29 8.84 -30.66
N PHE A 573 2.61 8.90 -31.79
CA PHE A 573 2.88 8.05 -32.94
C PHE A 573 3.95 8.75 -33.76
N ALA A 574 5.03 8.05 -34.07
CA ALA A 574 6.16 8.60 -34.80
C ALA A 574 6.48 7.69 -35.98
N LEU A 575 6.46 8.28 -37.17
CA LEU A 575 6.95 7.67 -38.39
C LEU A 575 8.33 8.23 -38.69
N SER A 576 9.31 7.35 -38.87
CA SER A 576 10.68 7.74 -39.18
C SER A 576 11.29 6.88 -40.27
N ASN A 577 12.28 7.43 -40.98
CA ASN A 577 13.09 6.72 -41.96
C ASN A 577 14.42 6.33 -41.31
N GLU A 578 14.65 5.03 -41.15
CA GLU A 578 15.87 4.44 -40.60
C GLU A 578 16.67 3.77 -41.72
N LYS A 579 17.45 4.56 -42.47
CA LYS A 579 18.31 4.02 -43.55
C LYS A 579 19.62 3.51 -42.98
N GLN A 580 20.02 2.30 -43.37
CA GLN A 580 21.36 1.82 -43.05
C GLN A 580 22.41 2.70 -43.73
N THR A 581 23.49 2.99 -43.00
CA THR A 581 24.65 3.73 -43.52
C THR A 581 25.93 2.98 -43.18
N THR A 582 26.96 3.19 -44.00
CA THR A 582 28.31 2.66 -43.75
C THR A 582 29.08 3.51 -42.74
N GLU A 583 28.65 4.75 -42.51
CA GLU A 583 29.28 5.64 -41.53
C GLU A 583 29.19 5.06 -40.12
N ILE A 584 30.28 5.13 -39.36
CA ILE A 584 30.37 4.54 -38.02
C ILE A 584 30.67 5.65 -37.02
N VAL A 585 29.78 5.81 -36.06
CA VAL A 585 29.98 6.66 -34.90
C VAL A 585 30.61 5.83 -33.79
N THR A 586 31.83 6.19 -33.41
CA THR A 586 32.61 5.62 -32.33
C THR A 586 32.58 6.54 -31.11
N LYS A 587 33.07 6.07 -29.96
CA LYS A 587 33.11 6.88 -28.74
C LYS A 587 33.94 8.16 -28.90
N GLN A 588 34.83 8.23 -29.88
CA GLN A 588 35.74 9.35 -30.14
C GLN A 588 35.07 10.48 -30.92
N ASN A 589 34.15 10.16 -31.84
CA ASN A 589 33.48 11.13 -32.71
C ASN A 589 31.99 11.32 -32.40
N ALA A 590 31.46 10.66 -31.36
CA ALA A 590 30.07 10.83 -30.95
C ALA A 590 29.82 12.19 -30.29
N ASP A 591 28.80 12.90 -30.76
CA ASP A 591 28.22 14.09 -30.14
C ASP A 591 27.41 13.73 -28.87
N LEU A 592 26.83 12.52 -28.85
CA LEU A 592 26.02 12.01 -27.76
C LEU A 592 26.20 10.50 -27.60
N VAL A 593 26.40 10.05 -26.36
CA VAL A 593 26.49 8.63 -26.01
C VAL A 593 25.40 8.29 -25.00
N LEU A 594 24.58 7.29 -25.33
CA LEU A 594 23.50 6.79 -24.48
C LEU A 594 23.71 5.30 -24.17
N GLU A 595 23.71 4.95 -22.89
CA GLU A 595 23.53 3.57 -22.44
C GLU A 595 22.03 3.29 -22.27
N LYS A 596 21.53 2.23 -22.91
CA LYS A 596 20.12 1.84 -22.88
C LYS A 596 19.99 0.43 -22.32
N LYS A 597 19.37 0.29 -21.15
CA LYS A 597 19.01 -1.01 -20.56
C LYS A 597 17.56 -1.28 -20.89
N ARG A 598 17.30 -2.27 -21.74
CA ARG A 598 15.99 -2.48 -22.37
C ARG A 598 15.42 -3.84 -22.00
N HIS A 599 14.14 -3.84 -21.63
CA HIS A 599 13.30 -5.03 -21.58
C HIS A 599 12.37 -5.03 -22.79
N SER A 600 12.51 -6.03 -23.66
CA SER A 600 11.70 -6.17 -24.88
C SER A 600 10.71 -7.31 -24.73
N PHE A 601 9.43 -7.02 -24.99
CA PHE A 601 8.32 -7.97 -24.97
C PHE A 601 7.77 -8.11 -26.39
N ASN A 602 7.91 -9.31 -26.96
CA ASN A 602 7.53 -9.56 -28.36
C ASN A 602 6.11 -10.14 -28.46
N PHE A 603 5.19 -9.42 -29.09
CA PHE A 603 3.80 -9.84 -29.27
C PHE A 603 3.60 -10.45 -30.65
N GLY A 604 4.26 -11.59 -30.87
CA GLY A 604 4.30 -12.26 -32.17
C GLY A 604 4.99 -11.40 -33.24
N ASN A 605 4.42 -11.35 -34.43
CA ASN A 605 4.95 -10.54 -35.54
C ASN A 605 4.33 -9.13 -35.60
N ILE A 606 3.49 -8.74 -34.63
CA ILE A 606 2.66 -7.53 -34.71
C ILE A 606 3.40 -6.31 -34.17
N PHE A 607 3.82 -6.36 -32.91
CA PHE A 607 4.57 -5.29 -32.28
C PHE A 607 5.51 -5.81 -31.20
N THR A 608 6.51 -5.00 -30.89
CA THR A 608 7.42 -5.19 -29.76
C THR A 608 7.21 -4.05 -28.78
N LEU A 609 7.01 -4.36 -27.50
CA LEU A 609 6.98 -3.35 -26.44
C LEU A 609 8.35 -3.28 -25.78
N ASP A 610 9.00 -2.13 -25.90
CA ASP A 610 10.30 -1.83 -25.31
C ASP A 610 10.13 -0.93 -24.09
N ILE A 611 10.64 -1.39 -22.96
CA ILE A 611 10.68 -0.63 -21.72
C ILE A 611 12.15 -0.36 -21.38
N THR A 612 12.59 0.89 -21.53
CA THR A 612 14.02 1.24 -21.58
C THR A 612 14.41 2.26 -20.51
N GLU A 613 15.44 1.95 -19.74
CA GLU A 613 16.21 2.90 -18.93
C GLU A 613 17.36 3.47 -19.76
N ILE A 614 17.47 4.80 -19.84
CA ILE A 614 18.42 5.52 -20.69
C ILE A 614 19.31 6.39 -19.81
N ILE A 615 20.61 6.17 -19.88
CA ILE A 615 21.63 6.94 -19.17
C ILE A 615 22.49 7.67 -20.20
N LYS A 616 22.54 8.99 -20.11
CA LYS A 616 23.45 9.80 -20.93
C LYS A 616 24.85 9.77 -20.32
N ILE A 617 25.85 9.51 -21.15
CA ILE A 617 27.26 9.48 -20.76
C ILE A 617 27.94 10.72 -21.33
N ASN A 618 28.45 11.57 -20.45
CA ASN A 618 29.22 12.75 -20.82
C ASN A 618 30.71 12.47 -20.60
N LYS A 619 31.56 13.07 -21.44
CA LYS A 619 33.02 13.10 -21.21
C LYS A 619 33.41 14.47 -20.71
N VAL A 620 33.99 14.53 -19.52
CA VAL A 620 34.56 15.75 -18.93
C VAL A 620 35.99 15.39 -18.51
N ASP A 621 36.98 16.08 -19.08
CA ASP A 621 38.41 15.89 -18.77
C ASP A 621 38.89 14.42 -18.88
N GLY A 622 38.40 13.71 -19.90
CA GLY A 622 38.75 12.29 -20.12
C GLY A 622 38.06 11.30 -19.17
N LYS A 623 37.27 11.77 -18.19
CA LYS A 623 36.44 10.92 -17.33
C LYS A 623 35.00 10.84 -17.84
N GLU A 624 34.46 9.64 -17.88
CA GLU A 624 33.04 9.41 -18.19
C GLU A 624 32.19 9.72 -16.95
N THR A 625 31.24 10.64 -17.08
CA THR A 625 30.22 10.93 -16.07
C THR A 625 28.86 10.49 -16.58
N ARG A 626 28.04 9.91 -15.69
CA ARG A 626 26.71 9.38 -16.01
C ARG A 626 25.65 10.31 -15.48
N GLU A 627 24.73 10.75 -16.32
CA GLU A 627 23.55 11.51 -15.90
C GLU A 627 22.53 10.62 -15.19
N ALA A 628 21.57 11.25 -14.52
CA ALA A 628 20.43 10.53 -13.94
C ALA A 628 19.65 9.78 -15.05
N PRO A 629 19.21 8.53 -14.78
CA PRO A 629 18.47 7.75 -15.76
C PRO A 629 17.15 8.40 -16.14
N LYS A 630 16.81 8.28 -17.42
CA LYS A 630 15.49 8.58 -18.00
C LYS A 630 14.80 7.28 -18.36
N TYR A 631 13.48 7.25 -18.29
CA TYR A 631 12.70 6.04 -18.50
C TYR A 631 11.74 6.24 -19.67
N GLN A 632 11.73 5.30 -20.61
CA GLN A 632 10.89 5.36 -21.81
C GLN A 632 10.15 4.05 -22.02
N VAL A 633 8.96 4.15 -22.59
CA VAL A 633 8.15 3.01 -23.03
C VAL A 633 7.74 3.27 -24.47
N GLU A 634 8.05 2.31 -25.35
CA GLU A 634 7.87 2.40 -26.79
C GLU A 634 7.21 1.12 -27.30
N LEU A 635 6.21 1.23 -28.17
CA LEU A 635 5.61 0.10 -28.88
C LEU A 635 5.96 0.24 -30.36
N GLU A 636 6.80 -0.65 -30.86
CA GLU A 636 7.26 -0.66 -32.24
C GLU A 636 6.40 -1.61 -33.09
N VAL A 637 5.85 -1.12 -34.19
CA VAL A 637 5.05 -1.94 -35.11
C VAL A 637 5.97 -2.71 -36.07
N LYS A 638 5.79 -4.03 -36.13
CA LYS A 638 6.56 -4.95 -36.99
C LYS A 638 5.75 -5.45 -38.19
N ASN A 639 4.44 -5.61 -38.05
CA ASN A 639 3.62 -6.22 -39.09
C ASN A 639 3.25 -5.20 -40.19
N ARG A 640 3.64 -5.53 -41.43
CA ARG A 640 3.32 -4.76 -42.64
C ARG A 640 2.23 -5.39 -43.51
N SER A 641 1.80 -6.62 -43.21
CA SER A 641 0.83 -7.36 -44.01
C SER A 641 -0.63 -7.11 -43.60
N LEU A 642 -0.89 -6.70 -42.36
CA LEU A 642 -2.24 -6.36 -41.90
C LEU A 642 -2.78 -5.11 -42.61
N SER A 643 -4.11 -5.02 -42.72
CA SER A 643 -4.76 -3.78 -43.18
C SER A 643 -4.52 -2.64 -42.21
N GLU A 644 -4.67 -1.39 -42.66
CA GLU A 644 -4.49 -0.22 -41.80
C GLU A 644 -5.48 -0.26 -40.63
N GLU A 645 -6.74 -0.61 -40.91
CA GLU A 645 -7.81 -0.73 -39.92
C GLU A 645 -7.52 -1.81 -38.89
N GLU A 646 -7.13 -3.01 -39.33
CA GLU A 646 -6.81 -4.12 -38.41
C GLU A 646 -5.61 -3.78 -37.51
N LEU A 647 -4.61 -3.07 -38.05
CA LEU A 647 -3.46 -2.65 -37.28
C LEU A 647 -3.83 -1.60 -36.22
N ILE A 648 -4.63 -0.58 -36.60
CA ILE A 648 -5.15 0.43 -35.68
C ILE A 648 -5.97 -0.22 -34.57
N ASP A 649 -6.84 -1.18 -34.89
CA ASP A 649 -7.66 -1.89 -33.90
C ASP A 649 -6.80 -2.69 -32.93
N LYS A 650 -5.79 -3.42 -33.42
CA LYS A 650 -4.86 -4.16 -32.56
C LYS A 650 -4.04 -3.24 -31.66
N ILE A 651 -3.55 -2.12 -32.20
CA ILE A 651 -2.85 -1.08 -31.42
C ILE A 651 -3.78 -0.52 -30.34
N THR A 652 -5.00 -0.14 -30.71
CA THR A 652 -6.00 0.44 -29.81
C THR A 652 -6.30 -0.51 -28.66
N ASN A 653 -6.61 -1.77 -28.97
CA ASN A 653 -6.90 -2.80 -27.97
C ASN A 653 -5.74 -2.96 -26.96
N GLN A 654 -4.50 -2.95 -27.45
CA GLN A 654 -3.33 -3.13 -26.60
C GLN A 654 -3.04 -1.90 -25.74
N LEU A 655 -3.19 -0.71 -26.30
CA LEU A 655 -3.09 0.54 -25.55
C LEU A 655 -4.15 0.61 -24.45
N VAL A 656 -5.41 0.24 -24.75
CA VAL A 656 -6.50 0.20 -23.76
C VAL A 656 -6.18 -0.77 -22.63
N ILE A 657 -5.65 -1.97 -22.92
CA ILE A 657 -5.25 -2.95 -21.90
C ILE A 657 -4.12 -2.38 -21.02
N ILE A 658 -3.04 -1.90 -21.64
CA ILE A 658 -1.84 -1.40 -20.93
C ILE A 658 -2.20 -0.17 -20.09
N MET A 659 -2.82 0.85 -20.70
CA MET A 659 -3.14 2.11 -20.03
C MET A 659 -4.27 1.97 -19.01
N GLY A 660 -5.24 1.09 -19.27
CA GLY A 660 -6.33 0.79 -18.35
C GLY A 660 -5.83 0.23 -17.02
N LEU A 661 -4.82 -0.64 -17.08
CA LEU A 661 -4.22 -1.24 -15.88
C LEU A 661 -3.30 -0.26 -15.16
N ILE A 662 -2.50 0.55 -15.85
CA ILE A 662 -1.65 1.59 -15.23
C ILE A 662 -2.46 2.50 -14.28
N ASN A 663 -3.74 2.74 -14.57
CA ASN A 663 -4.58 3.73 -13.90
C ASN A 663 -5.74 3.13 -13.08
N SER A 664 -5.74 1.82 -12.82
CA SER A 664 -6.68 1.10 -11.94
C SER A 664 -6.14 1.00 -10.51
#